data_AF-A0A9D5PSI8-F1
#
_entry.id   AF-A0A9D5PSI8-F1
#
_cell.length_a   1.000
_cell.length_b   1.000
_cell.length_c   1.000
_cell.angle_alpha   90.00
_cell.angle_beta   90.00
_cell.angle_gamma   90.00
#
_symmetry.space_group_name_H-M   'P 1'
#
loop_
_entity.id
_entity.type
_entity.pdbx_description
1 polymer ?
#
loop_
_entity_poly.entity_id
_entity_poly.type
_entity_poly.pdbx_seq_one_letter_code
_entity_poly.pdbx_strand_id
1 'polypeptide(L)'
;MISQYISSGVTSSGVYLLGGHALYVESGGVADNTTVNEYGYLTISSGGVANSTTVNSSGYLWIFSGGVANSTTVNSDGKVFISSGGTATAITENGGYVYVAEGANVTFTPNTISGLVLSNASATLHSGTVATSTTVNSSGRVYISSGGTANSTTVNSGGDLRISSGGTATAVTENGGYVYVAEGANVTFTPNTISGLVLSNASATLHSGTVASSTTVNSGGNLWVYFRGTATSTTVNSSGNLGVNSDGTANSTTVNSGGRLVVNSGGVHRGSLQIESGAVVSADSGSIIDFTVADRTTADDYLINNLALIDGAPTYTITVSADQAAGTYKLAAGASGFADSITVYADGTSLGSLSIGQSFTVNDVTYKLNLQNDLLLLSLGQDSNSNPNVNDKGFAYGGNCDSTLKDDIKMLVDDGSYKRFYGGNYVEKSKQFVDIAGSIDLTVNGGTFSSVVAGGDHVVDGIVERTGSITVVINGGTFANNVAGGMCLDIAADNFGKVNAIANDINLTITGGTFAKRVFGGNISAKVAQSGHADVKGNINLTIDATASDITFSENIAAGSSGYSWVHGNVTVTLKKSASYTLDMQGLLSGGGEGAVYVSSSDGSRSATSYVAGERSLVLDSYVGEFAGTLFMFESLEVKNNTAIEFTNEKINLRDIDSWDIEYGSSLDGIARNNFTGDTLDFDLTGWNNAEDWIVMSGSENAFDTIAEAENVILGGQTATWNGSAWASADYSLTIEENNQKLVLAKVNA
;
A
#
# COMPACT_ATOMS: atom_id res chain seq x y z
N MET A 1 -17.36 -70.16 36.34
CA MET A 1 -16.09 -69.46 36.57
C MET A 1 -15.28 -70.32 37.55
N ILE A 2 -14.10 -70.78 37.16
CA ILE A 2 -13.22 -71.56 38.05
C ILE A 2 -12.18 -70.58 38.59
N SER A 3 -12.16 -70.39 39.90
CA SER A 3 -11.22 -69.47 40.57
C SER A 3 -10.23 -70.26 41.42
N GLN A 4 -8.94 -69.99 41.26
CA GLN A 4 -7.85 -70.57 42.05
C GLN A 4 -7.07 -69.45 42.75
N TYR A 5 -6.63 -69.72 43.98
CA TYR A 5 -5.85 -68.79 44.80
C TYR A 5 -4.49 -69.42 45.12
N ILE A 6 -3.41 -68.67 44.89
CA ILE A 6 -2.04 -69.03 45.26
C ILE A 6 -1.69 -68.17 46.48
N SER A 7 -1.74 -68.79 47.66
CA SER A 7 -1.48 -68.16 48.95
C SER A 7 -0.02 -68.28 49.36
N SER A 8 0.32 -67.67 50.51
CA SER A 8 1.69 -67.61 51.05
C SER A 8 2.40 -68.96 51.08
N GLY A 9 3.62 -69.00 50.51
CA GLY A 9 4.47 -70.19 50.47
C GLY A 9 4.11 -71.20 49.39
N VAL A 10 3.06 -70.94 48.60
CA VAL A 10 2.66 -71.79 47.47
C VAL A 10 3.26 -71.26 46.18
N THR A 11 3.95 -72.12 45.43
CA THR A 11 4.35 -71.88 44.05
C THR A 11 3.50 -72.75 43.13
N SER A 12 2.83 -72.14 42.15
CA SER A 12 2.14 -72.87 41.09
C SER A 12 2.86 -72.65 39.77
N SER A 13 3.15 -73.71 39.02
CA SER A 13 3.88 -73.63 37.76
C SER A 13 3.09 -74.23 36.61
N GLY A 14 3.12 -73.58 35.44
CA GLY A 14 2.55 -74.12 34.20
C GLY A 14 1.02 -74.10 34.14
N VAL A 15 0.39 -73.12 34.78
CA VAL A 15 -1.08 -73.00 34.81
C VAL A 15 -1.60 -72.47 33.47
N TYR A 16 -2.67 -73.08 32.94
CA TYR A 16 -3.37 -72.64 31.74
C TYR A 16 -4.74 -72.05 32.09
N LEU A 17 -4.92 -70.75 31.84
CA LEU A 17 -6.17 -70.04 32.08
C LEU A 17 -6.93 -69.88 30.76
N LEU A 18 -8.08 -70.55 30.66
CA LEU A 18 -9.00 -70.49 29.52
C LEU A 18 -10.22 -69.64 29.88
N GLY A 19 -11.15 -69.47 28.95
CA GLY A 19 -12.38 -68.73 29.15
C GLY A 19 -13.14 -69.13 30.41
N GLY A 20 -13.31 -68.18 31.32
CA GLY A 20 -13.97 -68.39 32.62
C GLY A 20 -13.07 -68.94 33.74
N HIS A 21 -11.76 -69.06 33.52
CA HIS A 21 -10.77 -69.34 34.57
C HIS A 21 -10.20 -68.03 35.13
N ALA A 22 -10.01 -67.98 36.45
CA ALA A 22 -9.35 -66.89 37.14
C ALA A 22 -8.31 -67.43 38.13
N LEU A 23 -7.10 -66.87 38.11
CA LEU A 23 -6.03 -67.16 39.05
C LEU A 23 -5.67 -65.91 39.83
N TYR A 24 -5.67 -66.00 41.15
CA TYR A 24 -5.31 -64.93 42.07
C TYR A 24 -4.01 -65.27 42.79
N VAL A 25 -2.97 -64.47 42.59
CA VAL A 25 -1.70 -64.59 43.29
C VAL A 25 -1.71 -63.63 44.47
N GLU A 26 -1.83 -64.17 45.67
CA GLU A 26 -1.93 -63.40 46.91
C GLU A 26 -0.55 -63.21 47.57
N SER A 27 -0.52 -62.50 48.70
CA SER A 27 0.73 -62.19 49.41
C SER A 27 1.54 -63.44 49.74
N GLY A 28 2.80 -63.46 49.29
CA GLY A 28 3.72 -64.58 49.45
C GLY A 28 3.49 -65.77 48.49
N GLY A 29 2.50 -65.68 47.61
CA GLY A 29 2.25 -66.66 46.55
C GLY A 29 3.07 -66.37 45.29
N VAL A 30 3.44 -67.43 44.57
CA VAL A 30 4.24 -67.33 43.33
C VAL A 30 3.57 -68.11 42.18
N ALA A 31 3.35 -67.45 41.04
CA ALA A 31 2.86 -68.08 39.82
C ALA A 31 3.93 -68.08 38.72
N ASP A 32 4.45 -69.26 38.38
CA ASP A 32 5.50 -69.41 37.37
C ASP A 32 4.95 -69.98 36.06
N ASN A 33 5.39 -69.42 34.93
CA ASN A 33 5.05 -69.93 33.59
C ASN A 33 3.53 -70.06 33.34
N THR A 34 2.74 -69.13 33.88
CA THR A 34 1.29 -69.11 33.64
C THR A 34 0.99 -68.68 32.22
N THR A 35 0.14 -69.42 31.51
CA THR A 35 -0.39 -69.05 30.19
C THR A 35 -1.83 -68.59 30.31
N VAL A 36 -2.09 -67.32 29.98
CA VAL A 36 -3.41 -66.69 29.99
C VAL A 36 -3.94 -66.63 28.56
N ASN A 37 -4.92 -67.47 28.23
CA ASN A 37 -5.55 -67.53 26.91
C ASN A 37 -6.86 -66.71 26.86
N GLU A 38 -7.54 -66.79 25.73
CA GLU A 38 -8.81 -66.10 25.45
C GLU A 38 -9.80 -66.18 26.63
N TYR A 39 -10.16 -65.01 27.16
CA TYR A 39 -11.04 -64.77 28.31
C TYR A 39 -10.59 -65.42 29.64
N GLY A 40 -9.32 -65.79 29.77
CA GLY A 40 -8.68 -66.14 31.04
C GLY A 40 -8.18 -64.92 31.80
N TYR A 41 -8.15 -65.01 33.15
CA TYR A 41 -7.77 -63.90 34.03
C TYR A 41 -6.67 -64.30 35.01
N LEU A 42 -5.52 -63.63 34.98
CA LEU A 42 -4.52 -63.66 36.04
C LEU A 42 -4.52 -62.34 36.80
N THR A 43 -4.62 -62.40 38.12
CA THR A 43 -4.57 -61.25 39.02
C THR A 43 -3.42 -61.41 40.01
N ILE A 44 -2.54 -60.43 40.07
CA ILE A 44 -1.44 -60.35 41.04
C ILE A 44 -1.77 -59.27 42.06
N SER A 45 -2.06 -59.70 43.29
CA SER A 45 -2.37 -58.83 44.42
C SER A 45 -1.10 -58.38 45.16
N SER A 46 -1.26 -57.52 46.16
CA SER A 46 -0.15 -57.03 46.99
C SER A 46 0.68 -58.18 47.59
N GLY A 47 2.00 -58.16 47.36
CA GLY A 47 2.94 -59.20 47.82
C GLY A 47 2.93 -60.48 47.00
N GLY A 48 2.09 -60.59 45.96
CA GLY A 48 2.10 -61.71 45.02
C GLY A 48 3.12 -61.50 43.89
N VAL A 49 3.68 -62.60 43.38
CA VAL A 49 4.68 -62.58 42.30
C VAL A 49 4.27 -63.51 41.17
N ALA A 50 4.27 -63.03 39.92
CA ALA A 50 4.20 -63.89 38.74
C ALA A 50 5.47 -63.79 37.90
N ASN A 51 6.03 -64.92 37.49
CA ASN A 51 7.21 -64.98 36.63
C ASN A 51 6.87 -65.66 35.31
N SER A 52 7.42 -65.14 34.21
CA SER A 52 7.33 -65.74 32.87
C SER A 52 5.88 -65.98 32.41
N THR A 53 4.98 -65.06 32.76
CA THR A 53 3.58 -65.15 32.34
C THR A 53 3.48 -64.92 30.83
N THR A 54 2.77 -65.78 30.10
CA THR A 54 2.42 -65.56 28.68
C THR A 54 0.96 -65.17 28.58
N VAL A 55 0.66 -64.00 28.02
CA VAL A 55 -0.70 -63.49 27.78
C VAL A 55 -0.98 -63.55 26.28
N ASN A 56 -1.88 -64.45 25.87
CA ASN A 56 -2.30 -64.63 24.48
C ASN A 56 -3.53 -63.77 24.14
N SER A 57 -3.97 -63.81 22.88
CA SER A 57 -5.10 -63.03 22.37
C SER A 57 -6.32 -63.10 23.29
N SER A 58 -6.85 -61.93 23.64
CA SER A 58 -7.99 -61.75 24.53
C SER A 58 -7.83 -62.35 25.95
N GLY A 59 -6.61 -62.65 26.38
CA GLY A 59 -6.26 -62.96 27.77
C GLY A 59 -5.98 -61.70 28.60
N TYR A 60 -6.22 -61.76 29.91
CA TYR A 60 -6.13 -60.62 30.81
C TYR A 60 -5.17 -60.87 31.99
N LEU A 61 -4.16 -60.03 32.13
CA LEU A 61 -3.30 -59.96 33.31
C LEU A 61 -3.53 -58.63 34.05
N TRP A 62 -3.83 -58.69 35.34
CA TRP A 62 -3.97 -57.55 36.24
C TRP A 62 -2.87 -57.57 37.30
N ILE A 63 -2.13 -56.48 37.43
CA ILE A 63 -1.07 -56.28 38.41
C ILE A 63 -1.52 -55.14 39.32
N PHE A 64 -1.98 -55.48 40.53
CA PHE A 64 -2.45 -54.49 41.50
C PHE A 64 -1.29 -53.90 42.33
N SER A 65 -1.62 -52.94 43.20
CA SER A 65 -0.66 -52.27 44.07
C SER A 65 0.15 -53.27 44.91
N GLY A 66 1.47 -53.19 44.85
CA GLY A 66 2.39 -54.11 45.53
C GLY A 66 2.51 -55.50 44.88
N GLY A 67 1.81 -55.77 43.77
CA GLY A 67 1.99 -56.97 42.97
C GLY A 67 3.16 -56.84 42.00
N VAL A 68 3.84 -57.95 41.72
CA VAL A 68 5.03 -57.98 40.86
C VAL A 68 4.87 -59.00 39.73
N ALA A 69 5.03 -58.57 38.48
CA ALA A 69 5.18 -59.46 37.33
C ALA A 69 6.58 -59.34 36.73
N ASN A 70 7.25 -60.46 36.49
CA ASN A 70 8.58 -60.49 35.88
C ASN A 70 8.54 -61.29 34.57
N SER A 71 9.18 -60.76 33.52
CA SER A 71 9.34 -61.45 32.23
C SER A 71 8.02 -61.84 31.57
N THR A 72 6.98 -61.00 31.70
CA THR A 72 5.69 -61.25 31.05
C THR A 72 5.82 -61.11 29.54
N THR A 73 5.45 -62.15 28.79
CA THR A 73 5.26 -62.09 27.33
C THR A 73 3.81 -61.77 27.01
N VAL A 74 3.55 -60.73 26.21
CA VAL A 74 2.22 -60.30 25.78
C VAL A 74 2.15 -60.48 24.26
N ASN A 75 1.49 -61.54 23.81
CA ASN A 75 1.31 -61.81 22.38
C ASN A 75 0.14 -60.97 21.81
N SER A 76 -0.01 -61.01 20.48
CA SER A 76 -1.05 -60.29 19.74
C SER A 76 -2.42 -60.28 20.45
N ASP A 77 -2.96 -59.10 20.72
CA ASP A 77 -4.26 -58.86 21.40
C ASP A 77 -4.35 -59.37 22.86
N GLY A 78 -3.25 -59.82 23.47
CA GLY A 78 -3.17 -60.02 24.93
C GLY A 78 -3.17 -58.68 25.66
N LYS A 79 -3.72 -58.64 26.89
CA LYS A 79 -3.88 -57.38 27.65
C LYS A 79 -3.30 -57.48 29.04
N VAL A 80 -2.40 -56.55 29.37
CA VAL A 80 -1.81 -56.37 30.70
C VAL A 80 -2.27 -55.04 31.28
N PHE A 81 -2.79 -55.05 32.50
CA PHE A 81 -3.23 -53.88 33.25
C PHE A 81 -2.39 -53.74 34.52
N ILE A 82 -1.69 -52.62 34.67
CA ILE A 82 -0.79 -52.36 35.79
C ILE A 82 -1.35 -51.19 36.56
N SER A 83 -1.86 -51.45 37.77
CA SER A 83 -2.46 -50.44 38.64
C SER A 83 -1.39 -49.65 39.41
N SER A 84 -1.82 -48.58 40.08
CA SER A 84 -0.96 -47.78 40.95
C SER A 84 -0.18 -48.62 41.97
N GLY A 85 1.15 -48.45 42.02
CA GLY A 85 2.05 -49.20 42.89
C GLY A 85 2.34 -50.64 42.44
N GLY A 86 1.80 -51.09 41.29
CA GLY A 86 2.16 -52.36 40.67
C GLY A 86 3.52 -52.28 39.97
N THR A 87 4.25 -53.40 39.92
CA THR A 87 5.56 -53.48 39.26
C THR A 87 5.56 -54.55 38.18
N ALA A 88 5.98 -54.22 36.96
CA ALA A 88 6.20 -55.17 35.89
C ALA A 88 7.59 -55.00 35.28
N THR A 89 8.44 -56.02 35.37
CA THR A 89 9.79 -55.96 34.83
C THR A 89 9.97 -56.86 33.62
N ALA A 90 10.79 -56.43 32.67
CA ALA A 90 11.14 -57.20 31.48
C ALA A 90 9.93 -57.69 30.65
N ILE A 91 8.93 -56.84 30.42
CA ILE A 91 7.79 -57.20 29.56
C ILE A 91 8.28 -57.39 28.11
N THR A 92 7.96 -58.53 27.51
CA THR A 92 8.09 -58.81 26.07
C THR A 92 6.76 -58.59 25.39
N GLU A 93 6.61 -57.53 24.61
CA GLU A 93 5.37 -57.22 23.88
C GLU A 93 5.53 -57.64 22.40
N ASN A 94 4.64 -58.52 21.92
CA ASN A 94 4.63 -59.16 20.60
C ASN A 94 3.27 -58.92 19.89
N GLY A 95 2.82 -57.68 19.82
CA GLY A 95 1.52 -57.24 19.27
C GLY A 95 0.37 -57.08 20.30
N GLY A 96 0.68 -57.12 21.59
CA GLY A 96 -0.27 -57.01 22.71
C GLY A 96 -0.37 -55.62 23.33
N TYR A 97 -1.30 -55.43 24.26
CA TYR A 97 -1.55 -54.15 24.91
C TYR A 97 -1.08 -54.15 26.37
N VAL A 98 -0.36 -53.09 26.76
CA VAL A 98 0.07 -52.84 28.14
C VAL A 98 -0.50 -51.51 28.61
N TYR A 99 -1.45 -51.56 29.54
CA TYR A 99 -2.10 -50.42 30.17
C TYR A 99 -1.45 -50.14 31.52
N VAL A 100 -0.86 -48.95 31.69
CA VAL A 100 -0.12 -48.59 32.90
C VAL A 100 -0.80 -47.42 33.60
N ALA A 101 -1.10 -47.55 34.89
CA ALA A 101 -1.73 -46.53 35.74
C ALA A 101 -0.73 -45.77 36.64
N GLU A 102 -1.21 -44.71 37.30
CA GLU A 102 -0.39 -43.79 38.09
C GLU A 102 0.42 -44.44 39.20
N GLY A 103 1.75 -44.28 39.20
CA GLY A 103 2.64 -44.85 40.22
C GLY A 103 3.02 -46.33 40.00
N ALA A 104 2.70 -46.90 38.85
CA ALA A 104 3.24 -48.20 38.43
C ALA A 104 4.69 -48.07 37.90
N ASN A 105 5.48 -49.14 38.02
CA ASN A 105 6.86 -49.23 37.52
C ASN A 105 6.97 -50.30 36.42
N VAL A 106 7.43 -49.93 35.21
CA VAL A 106 7.45 -50.82 34.04
C VAL A 106 8.78 -50.76 33.28
N THR A 107 9.32 -51.93 32.91
CA THR A 107 10.47 -52.08 31.98
C THR A 107 10.19 -53.13 30.91
N PHE A 108 10.76 -52.99 29.70
CA PHE A 108 10.48 -53.82 28.51
C PHE A 108 11.73 -54.50 27.94
N THR A 109 11.56 -55.67 27.31
CA THR A 109 12.58 -56.46 26.57
C THR A 109 11.92 -57.39 25.53
N PRO A 110 12.33 -57.46 24.25
CA PRO A 110 13.42 -56.74 23.61
C PRO A 110 13.09 -55.28 23.34
N ASN A 111 14.08 -54.55 22.84
CA ASN A 111 14.09 -53.12 22.62
C ASN A 111 13.09 -52.58 21.57
N THR A 112 12.05 -53.32 21.17
CA THR A 112 11.01 -52.81 20.27
C THR A 112 9.65 -52.93 20.95
N ILE A 113 8.91 -51.84 21.06
CA ILE A 113 7.60 -51.76 21.72
C ILE A 113 6.58 -51.25 20.69
N SER A 114 5.43 -51.89 20.53
CA SER A 114 4.34 -51.43 19.68
C SER A 114 3.07 -51.16 20.50
N GLY A 115 2.44 -50.00 20.29
CA GLY A 115 1.12 -49.72 20.89
C GLY A 115 1.14 -49.40 22.39
N LEU A 116 2.21 -48.78 22.88
CA LEU A 116 2.32 -48.32 24.26
C LEU A 116 1.28 -47.23 24.56
N VAL A 117 0.41 -47.43 25.56
CA VAL A 117 -0.57 -46.41 25.99
C VAL A 117 -0.32 -46.04 27.46
N LEU A 118 -0.02 -44.77 27.72
CA LEU A 118 0.27 -44.23 29.04
C LEU A 118 -0.79 -43.23 29.47
N SER A 119 -1.46 -43.51 30.59
CA SER A 119 -2.44 -42.61 31.22
C SER A 119 -2.12 -42.51 32.70
N ASN A 120 -1.70 -41.33 33.16
CA ASN A 120 -1.13 -41.11 34.49
C ASN A 120 0.17 -41.90 34.81
N ALA A 121 0.75 -42.63 33.86
CA ALA A 121 1.95 -43.45 34.06
C ALA A 121 3.19 -42.90 33.37
N SER A 122 4.39 -43.33 33.80
CA SER A 122 5.65 -42.95 33.17
C SER A 122 6.39 -44.12 32.52
N ALA A 123 6.95 -43.93 31.32
CA ALA A 123 7.89 -44.85 30.67
C ALA A 123 9.21 -44.14 30.33
N THR A 124 10.32 -44.88 30.33
CA THR A 124 11.62 -44.39 29.87
C THR A 124 12.16 -45.29 28.76
N LEU A 125 12.52 -44.71 27.62
CA LEU A 125 13.17 -45.38 26.50
C LEU A 125 14.68 -45.12 26.60
N HIS A 126 15.47 -46.17 26.80
CA HIS A 126 16.92 -46.10 26.93
C HIS A 126 17.61 -46.40 25.59
N SER A 127 18.95 -46.40 25.60
CA SER A 127 19.76 -46.72 24.43
C SER A 127 19.36 -48.05 23.80
N GLY A 128 19.02 -48.01 22.52
CA GLY A 128 18.60 -49.16 21.74
C GLY A 128 17.09 -49.41 21.74
N THR A 129 16.32 -48.83 22.67
CA THR A 129 14.85 -48.96 22.71
C THR A 129 14.19 -48.17 21.57
N VAL A 130 13.23 -48.79 20.90
CA VAL A 130 12.41 -48.26 19.81
C VAL A 130 10.94 -48.47 20.16
N ALA A 131 10.22 -47.41 20.53
CA ALA A 131 8.77 -47.48 20.72
C ALA A 131 8.06 -47.00 19.45
N THR A 132 7.08 -47.74 18.95
CA THR A 132 6.24 -47.38 17.80
C THR A 132 4.78 -47.23 18.24
N SER A 133 4.06 -46.26 17.70
CA SER A 133 2.63 -46.04 17.98
C SER A 133 2.34 -45.78 19.47
N THR A 134 3.18 -44.98 20.11
CA THR A 134 3.02 -44.63 21.54
C THR A 134 1.90 -43.61 21.70
N THR A 135 0.99 -43.79 22.64
CA THR A 135 -0.04 -42.80 23.02
C THR A 135 0.18 -42.35 24.45
N VAL A 136 0.37 -41.06 24.66
CA VAL A 136 0.58 -40.39 25.95
C VAL A 136 -0.65 -39.55 26.25
N ASN A 137 -1.50 -40.02 27.16
CA ASN A 137 -2.71 -39.34 27.60
C ASN A 137 -2.43 -38.47 28.85
N SER A 138 -3.49 -37.85 29.39
CA SER A 138 -3.43 -37.02 30.59
C SER A 138 -2.58 -37.64 31.72
N SER A 139 -1.63 -36.85 32.24
CA SER A 139 -0.62 -37.20 33.24
C SER A 139 0.30 -38.38 32.86
N GLY A 140 0.18 -38.92 31.66
CA GLY A 140 1.13 -39.87 31.08
C GLY A 140 2.44 -39.17 30.75
N ARG A 141 3.57 -39.83 30.96
CA ARG A 141 4.90 -39.29 30.69
C ARG A 141 5.80 -40.26 29.94
N VAL A 142 6.46 -39.80 28.88
CA VAL A 142 7.51 -40.57 28.19
C VAL A 142 8.83 -39.81 28.27
N TYR A 143 9.88 -40.48 28.73
CA TYR A 143 11.25 -39.98 28.64
C TYR A 143 12.02 -40.75 27.56
N ILE A 144 12.47 -40.06 26.51
CA ILE A 144 13.37 -40.64 25.51
C ILE A 144 14.80 -40.22 25.88
N SER A 145 15.60 -41.17 26.37
CA SER A 145 17.00 -40.94 26.76
C SER A 145 17.96 -41.09 25.57
N SER A 146 19.25 -40.84 25.79
CA SER A 146 20.30 -41.02 24.78
C SER A 146 20.23 -42.41 24.12
N GLY A 147 20.15 -42.44 22.79
CA GLY A 147 20.05 -43.66 21.98
C GLY A 147 18.67 -44.32 21.96
N GLY A 148 17.67 -43.76 22.67
CA GLY A 148 16.28 -44.19 22.60
C GLY A 148 15.55 -43.55 21.42
N THR A 149 14.60 -44.28 20.85
CA THR A 149 13.79 -43.85 19.69
C THR A 149 12.30 -44.03 19.99
N ALA A 150 11.48 -43.01 19.73
CA ALA A 150 10.02 -43.16 19.67
C ALA A 150 9.51 -42.73 18.29
N ASN A 151 8.73 -43.58 17.62
CA ASN A 151 8.15 -43.31 16.31
C ASN A 151 6.62 -43.32 16.41
N SER A 152 5.97 -42.38 15.73
CA SER A 152 4.51 -42.26 15.71
C SER A 152 3.93 -42.09 17.12
N THR A 153 4.47 -41.12 17.88
CA THR A 153 4.01 -40.86 19.25
C THR A 153 2.88 -39.84 19.26
N THR A 154 1.70 -40.21 19.72
CA THR A 154 0.58 -39.30 19.99
C THR A 154 0.63 -38.81 21.43
N VAL A 155 0.70 -37.50 21.64
CA VAL A 155 0.68 -36.83 22.94
C VAL A 155 -0.64 -36.05 23.05
N ASN A 156 -1.64 -36.63 23.71
CA ASN A 156 -2.94 -36.00 23.94
C ASN A 156 -2.89 -34.98 25.09
N SER A 157 -3.97 -34.21 25.25
CA SER A 157 -4.10 -33.20 26.30
C SER A 157 -3.74 -33.74 27.70
N GLY A 158 -2.81 -33.03 28.35
CA GLY A 158 -2.23 -33.38 29.65
C GLY A 158 -1.11 -34.43 29.61
N GLY A 159 -0.76 -34.99 28.44
CA GLY A 159 0.40 -35.87 28.27
C GLY A 159 1.73 -35.10 28.21
N ASP A 160 2.83 -35.75 28.60
CA ASP A 160 4.17 -35.14 28.73
C ASP A 160 5.23 -36.02 28.02
N LEU A 161 5.71 -35.58 26.85
CA LEU A 161 6.81 -36.22 26.12
C LEU A 161 8.10 -35.43 26.33
N ARG A 162 9.14 -36.07 26.88
CA ARG A 162 10.46 -35.46 27.12
C ARG A 162 11.55 -36.19 26.38
N ILE A 163 12.22 -35.50 25.47
CA ILE A 163 13.31 -36.04 24.66
C ILE A 163 14.61 -35.46 25.20
N SER A 164 15.41 -36.31 25.83
CA SER A 164 16.72 -35.94 26.42
C SER A 164 17.82 -35.99 25.37
N SER A 165 19.02 -35.50 25.73
CA SER A 165 20.18 -35.50 24.84
C SER A 165 20.46 -36.85 24.19
N GLY A 166 20.66 -36.86 22.86
CA GLY A 166 20.87 -38.07 22.07
C GLY A 166 19.62 -38.92 21.83
N GLY A 167 18.45 -38.53 22.33
CA GLY A 167 17.16 -39.18 22.08
C GLY A 167 16.53 -38.73 20.76
N THR A 168 15.73 -39.61 20.14
CA THR A 168 15.05 -39.33 18.87
C THR A 168 13.55 -39.59 18.97
N ALA A 169 12.72 -38.63 18.58
CA ALA A 169 11.29 -38.86 18.34
C ALA A 169 10.94 -38.51 16.89
N THR A 170 10.22 -39.39 16.20
CA THR A 170 9.76 -39.14 14.83
C THR A 170 8.25 -39.28 14.73
N ALA A 171 7.63 -38.50 13.84
CA ALA A 171 6.18 -38.51 13.61
C ALA A 171 5.35 -38.30 14.90
N VAL A 172 5.73 -37.31 15.72
CA VAL A 172 5.02 -36.96 16.95
C VAL A 172 3.71 -36.23 16.62
N THR A 173 2.56 -36.78 17.01
CA THR A 173 1.25 -36.12 17.02
C THR A 173 1.04 -35.43 18.35
N GLU A 174 1.12 -34.11 18.43
CA GLU A 174 0.77 -33.36 19.63
C GLU A 174 -0.70 -32.87 19.52
N ASN A 175 -1.53 -33.18 20.51
CA ASN A 175 -2.98 -32.92 20.52
C ASN A 175 -3.41 -32.30 21.89
N GLY A 176 -2.81 -31.17 22.24
CA GLY A 176 -2.96 -30.42 23.49
C GLY A 176 -2.00 -30.84 24.63
N GLY A 177 -1.00 -31.66 24.34
CA GLY A 177 0.01 -32.18 25.27
C GLY A 177 1.32 -31.40 25.26
N TYR A 178 2.21 -31.71 26.21
CA TYR A 178 3.50 -31.05 26.39
C TYR A 178 4.63 -31.85 25.74
N VAL A 179 5.45 -31.20 24.91
CA VAL A 179 6.67 -31.79 24.32
C VAL A 179 7.89 -30.96 24.70
N TYR A 180 8.81 -31.56 25.46
CA TYR A 180 10.09 -31.00 25.85
C TYR A 180 11.22 -31.66 25.07
N VAL A 181 12.12 -30.85 24.50
CA VAL A 181 13.28 -31.31 23.72
C VAL A 181 14.54 -30.71 24.34
N ALA A 182 15.50 -31.57 24.72
CA ALA A 182 16.76 -31.20 25.37
C ALA A 182 17.96 -31.17 24.39
N GLU A 183 19.12 -30.76 24.88
CA GLU A 183 20.34 -30.57 24.09
C GLU A 183 20.77 -31.80 23.29
N GLY A 184 20.88 -31.70 21.97
CA GLY A 184 21.30 -32.83 21.11
C GLY A 184 20.23 -33.91 20.88
N ALA A 185 18.96 -33.62 21.19
CA ALA A 185 17.82 -34.45 20.84
C ALA A 185 17.24 -34.08 19.46
N ASN A 186 16.58 -35.03 18.78
CA ASN A 186 15.96 -34.83 17.46
C ASN A 186 14.45 -35.11 17.53
N VAL A 187 13.63 -34.21 16.99
CA VAL A 187 12.16 -34.37 16.92
C VAL A 187 11.59 -34.06 15.53
N THR A 188 10.65 -34.88 15.05
CA THR A 188 9.78 -34.54 13.90
C THR A 188 8.31 -34.76 14.25
N PHE A 189 7.41 -33.91 13.76
CA PHE A 189 5.98 -33.89 14.12
C PHE A 189 5.04 -34.24 12.95
N THR A 190 3.90 -34.85 13.26
CA THR A 190 2.75 -35.15 12.38
C THR A 190 1.49 -35.34 13.24
N PRO A 191 0.32 -34.71 13.02
CA PRO A 191 -0.03 -33.79 11.96
C PRO A 191 0.24 -32.32 12.33
N ASN A 192 -0.23 -31.46 11.45
CA ASN A 192 0.20 -30.12 11.08
C ASN A 192 0.10 -28.98 12.11
N THR A 193 -0.19 -29.21 13.39
CA THR A 193 -0.26 -28.12 14.38
C THR A 193 0.31 -28.54 15.74
N ILE A 194 1.22 -27.74 16.30
CA ILE A 194 1.89 -27.92 17.60
C ILE A 194 1.60 -26.66 18.43
N SER A 195 1.19 -26.78 19.68
CA SER A 195 0.97 -25.65 20.58
C SER A 195 1.89 -25.69 21.79
N GLY A 196 2.55 -24.57 22.12
CA GLY A 196 3.34 -24.45 23.34
C GLY A 196 4.71 -25.15 23.30
N LEU A 197 5.31 -25.26 22.11
CA LEU A 197 6.65 -25.82 21.93
C LEU A 197 7.70 -25.01 22.71
N VAL A 198 8.53 -25.68 23.53
CA VAL A 198 9.63 -25.03 24.26
C VAL A 198 10.96 -25.67 23.86
N LEU A 199 11.88 -24.87 23.31
CA LEU A 199 13.21 -25.30 22.88
C LEU A 199 14.27 -24.69 23.80
N SER A 200 15.05 -25.53 24.49
CA SER A 200 16.17 -25.10 25.33
C SER A 200 17.37 -26.01 25.04
N ASN A 201 18.43 -25.44 24.46
CA ASN A 201 19.56 -26.18 23.88
C ASN A 201 19.19 -27.18 22.76
N ALA A 202 17.94 -27.20 22.31
CA ALA A 202 17.41 -28.18 21.36
C ALA A 202 17.12 -27.57 19.98
N SER A 203 17.02 -28.42 18.95
CA SER A 203 16.64 -28.01 17.60
C SER A 203 15.29 -28.61 17.18
N ALA A 204 14.43 -27.81 16.57
CA ALA A 204 13.23 -28.26 15.89
C ALA A 204 13.15 -27.68 14.48
N THR A 205 12.57 -28.45 13.56
CA THR A 205 12.44 -28.07 12.15
C THR A 205 10.97 -28.19 11.74
N LEU A 206 10.41 -27.11 11.19
CA LEU A 206 9.05 -27.09 10.64
C LEU A 206 9.12 -27.25 9.11
N HIS A 207 8.45 -28.26 8.58
CA HIS A 207 8.33 -28.54 7.15
C HIS A 207 6.89 -28.33 6.66
N SER A 208 6.61 -28.69 5.41
CA SER A 208 5.33 -28.45 4.76
C SER A 208 4.14 -28.96 5.55
N GLY A 209 3.27 -28.04 5.95
CA GLY A 209 2.06 -28.32 6.72
C GLY A 209 2.25 -28.11 8.21
N THR A 210 3.47 -28.07 8.76
CA THR A 210 3.65 -27.90 10.21
C THR A 210 3.43 -26.45 10.65
N VAL A 211 2.53 -26.24 11.61
CA VAL A 211 2.29 -24.97 12.30
C VAL A 211 2.71 -25.12 13.75
N ALA A 212 3.66 -24.33 14.25
CA ALA A 212 4.02 -24.29 15.67
C ALA A 212 3.56 -22.97 16.29
N SER A 213 2.56 -23.01 17.16
CA SER A 213 2.01 -21.84 17.84
C SER A 213 2.53 -21.70 19.27
N SER A 214 2.64 -20.46 19.74
CA SER A 214 3.09 -20.14 21.11
C SER A 214 4.46 -20.74 21.45
N THR A 215 5.38 -20.73 20.47
CA THR A 215 6.70 -21.35 20.63
C THR A 215 7.62 -20.47 21.48
N THR A 216 8.36 -21.06 22.42
CA THR A 216 9.41 -20.37 23.18
C THR A 216 10.78 -20.95 22.84
N VAL A 217 11.69 -20.13 22.32
CA VAL A 217 13.07 -20.49 21.98
C VAL A 217 14.01 -19.87 23.01
N ASN A 218 14.45 -20.68 23.98
CA ASN A 218 15.39 -20.30 25.03
C ASN A 218 16.85 -20.45 24.60
N SER A 219 17.77 -20.16 25.51
CA SER A 219 19.21 -20.32 25.32
C SER A 219 19.58 -21.66 24.68
N GLY A 220 20.35 -21.60 23.58
CA GLY A 220 20.77 -22.74 22.77
C GLY A 220 19.66 -23.41 21.94
N GLY A 221 18.41 -22.97 22.10
CA GLY A 221 17.28 -23.43 21.30
C GLY A 221 17.36 -22.91 19.86
N ASN A 222 17.01 -23.77 18.90
CA ASN A 222 16.99 -23.46 17.47
C ASN A 222 15.66 -23.89 16.87
N LEU A 223 14.88 -22.94 16.35
CA LEU A 223 13.71 -23.22 15.54
C LEU A 223 14.01 -22.87 14.07
N TRP A 224 13.92 -23.86 13.19
CA TRP A 224 14.08 -23.66 11.75
C TRP A 224 12.76 -23.83 11.02
N VAL A 225 12.32 -22.80 10.32
CA VAL A 225 11.08 -22.82 9.55
C VAL A 225 11.43 -22.91 8.07
N TYR A 226 11.07 -24.01 7.41
CA TYR A 226 11.32 -24.27 5.99
C TYR A 226 10.01 -24.28 5.18
N PHE A 227 10.11 -24.69 3.91
CA PHE A 227 9.03 -24.72 2.93
C PHE A 227 7.66 -25.13 3.49
N ARG A 228 6.71 -24.18 3.49
CA ARG A 228 5.32 -24.31 3.96
C ARG A 228 5.17 -24.69 5.43
N GLY A 229 6.21 -24.51 6.24
CA GLY A 229 6.14 -24.50 7.69
C GLY A 229 5.78 -23.11 8.20
N THR A 230 5.05 -23.04 9.31
CA THR A 230 4.62 -21.79 9.93
C THR A 230 4.94 -21.78 11.41
N ALA A 231 5.65 -20.79 11.93
CA ALA A 231 5.78 -20.52 13.35
C ALA A 231 4.89 -19.33 13.72
N THR A 232 3.98 -19.47 14.68
CA THR A 232 3.09 -18.38 15.14
C THR A 232 3.32 -18.03 16.60
N SER A 233 3.26 -16.74 16.94
CA SER A 233 3.41 -16.23 18.33
C SER A 233 4.70 -16.75 18.99
N THR A 234 5.84 -16.61 18.31
CA THR A 234 7.12 -17.14 18.79
C THR A 234 7.84 -16.13 19.70
N THR A 235 8.27 -16.56 20.88
CA THR A 235 9.15 -15.78 21.76
C THR A 235 10.57 -16.31 21.67
N VAL A 236 11.52 -15.46 21.27
CA VAL A 236 12.96 -15.79 21.18
C VAL A 236 13.69 -15.10 22.32
N ASN A 237 14.14 -15.88 23.29
CA ASN A 237 14.87 -15.40 24.47
C ASN A 237 16.38 -15.33 24.20
N SER A 238 17.13 -14.81 25.18
CA SER A 238 18.59 -14.67 25.09
C SER A 238 19.29 -15.96 24.64
N SER A 239 20.12 -15.85 23.61
CA SER A 239 20.82 -16.96 22.94
C SER A 239 19.92 -18.03 22.30
N GLY A 240 18.62 -17.76 22.14
CA GLY A 240 17.72 -18.53 21.30
C GLY A 240 17.79 -18.05 19.85
N ASN A 241 17.54 -18.95 18.90
CA ASN A 241 17.64 -18.67 17.47
C ASN A 241 16.39 -19.15 16.71
N LEU A 242 15.73 -18.23 16.01
CA LEU A 242 14.68 -18.49 15.04
C LEU A 242 15.21 -18.20 13.64
N GLY A 243 15.31 -19.22 12.80
CA GLY A 243 15.67 -19.07 11.39
C GLY A 243 14.49 -19.39 10.47
N VAL A 244 14.05 -18.40 9.70
CA VAL A 244 13.02 -18.53 8.67
C VAL A 244 13.73 -18.66 7.32
N ASN A 245 13.58 -19.80 6.67
CA ASN A 245 14.24 -20.13 5.40
C ASN A 245 13.24 -20.02 4.23
N SER A 246 13.71 -20.29 3.00
CA SER A 246 12.88 -20.25 1.78
C SER A 246 11.52 -20.91 2.00
N ASP A 247 10.47 -20.15 1.68
CA ASP A 247 9.05 -20.51 1.76
C ASP A 247 8.56 -20.90 3.16
N GLY A 248 9.36 -20.65 4.19
CA GLY A 248 8.95 -20.70 5.60
C GLY A 248 8.30 -19.39 6.03
N THR A 249 7.36 -19.47 6.96
CA THR A 249 6.66 -18.28 7.51
C THR A 249 6.80 -18.20 9.02
N ALA A 250 7.29 -17.07 9.54
CA ALA A 250 7.04 -16.67 10.93
C ALA A 250 5.90 -15.65 10.96
N ASN A 251 4.95 -15.81 11.87
CA ASN A 251 3.85 -14.86 12.08
C ASN A 251 3.79 -14.47 13.55
N SER A 252 3.96 -13.19 13.86
CA SER A 252 3.97 -12.68 15.23
C SER A 252 5.15 -13.22 16.05
N THR A 253 6.21 -12.44 16.17
CA THR A 253 7.43 -12.82 16.89
C THR A 253 7.81 -11.75 17.91
N THR A 254 8.18 -12.18 19.12
CA THR A 254 8.85 -11.35 20.12
C THR A 254 10.31 -11.80 20.23
N VAL A 255 11.25 -10.89 20.00
CA VAL A 255 12.69 -11.13 20.13
C VAL A 255 13.20 -10.33 21.31
N ASN A 256 13.46 -11.03 22.42
CA ASN A 256 13.98 -10.43 23.64
C ASN A 256 15.48 -10.13 23.52
N SER A 257 16.02 -9.35 24.46
CA SER A 257 17.44 -8.98 24.48
C SER A 257 18.36 -10.21 24.40
N GLY A 258 19.29 -10.21 23.44
CA GLY A 258 20.20 -11.31 23.12
C GLY A 258 19.56 -12.47 22.35
N GLY A 259 18.27 -12.44 22.02
CA GLY A 259 17.62 -13.38 21.11
C GLY A 259 17.92 -13.05 19.65
N ARG A 260 17.83 -14.05 18.77
CA ARG A 260 18.16 -13.91 17.35
C ARG A 260 17.02 -14.38 16.44
N LEU A 261 16.53 -13.49 15.58
CA LEU A 261 15.66 -13.81 14.44
C LEU A 261 16.43 -13.57 13.15
N VAL A 262 16.44 -14.56 12.25
CA VAL A 262 16.96 -14.42 10.89
C VAL A 262 15.90 -14.83 9.89
N VAL A 263 15.58 -13.92 8.96
CA VAL A 263 14.75 -14.20 7.80
C VAL A 263 15.68 -14.28 6.59
N ASN A 264 15.96 -15.49 6.13
CA ASN A 264 16.83 -15.73 4.99
C ASN A 264 16.07 -15.46 3.67
N SER A 265 16.80 -15.37 2.55
CA SER A 265 16.20 -15.25 1.22
C SER A 265 15.07 -16.26 0.98
N GLY A 266 13.92 -15.78 0.49
CA GLY A 266 12.69 -16.54 0.28
C GLY A 266 11.86 -16.80 1.55
N GLY A 267 12.37 -16.49 2.74
CA GLY A 267 11.62 -16.57 3.98
C GLY A 267 10.70 -15.36 4.19
N VAL A 268 9.61 -15.56 4.94
CA VAL A 268 8.61 -14.51 5.21
C VAL A 268 8.43 -14.34 6.71
N HIS A 269 8.63 -13.13 7.22
CA HIS A 269 8.04 -12.74 8.51
C HIS A 269 6.79 -11.90 8.25
N ARG A 270 5.67 -12.21 8.90
CA ARG A 270 4.42 -11.47 8.77
C ARG A 270 3.80 -11.11 10.13
N GLY A 271 2.92 -10.12 10.16
CA GLY A 271 2.25 -9.68 11.38
C GLY A 271 3.19 -8.97 12.35
N SER A 272 2.94 -9.12 13.66
CA SER A 272 3.64 -8.35 14.69
C SER A 272 5.11 -8.77 14.87
N LEU A 273 6.03 -7.82 15.00
CA LEU A 273 7.43 -8.08 15.34
C LEU A 273 7.86 -7.14 16.46
N GLN A 274 7.98 -7.69 17.67
CA GLN A 274 8.41 -6.95 18.85
C GLN A 274 9.89 -7.23 19.10
N ILE A 275 10.71 -6.18 19.02
CA ILE A 275 12.17 -6.25 19.09
C ILE A 275 12.63 -5.47 20.33
N GLU A 276 13.18 -6.17 21.31
CA GLU A 276 13.75 -5.55 22.50
C GLU A 276 15.17 -5.05 22.23
N SER A 277 15.61 -4.03 22.98
CA SER A 277 16.97 -3.52 22.87
C SER A 277 18.01 -4.62 23.14
N GLY A 278 18.95 -4.79 22.21
CA GLY A 278 19.97 -5.85 22.24
C GLY A 278 19.54 -7.18 21.62
N ALA A 279 18.33 -7.27 21.04
CA ALA A 279 17.97 -8.35 20.12
C ALA A 279 18.75 -8.24 18.80
N VAL A 280 18.91 -9.37 18.09
CA VAL A 280 19.50 -9.42 16.75
C VAL A 280 18.43 -9.86 15.77
N VAL A 281 18.01 -8.94 14.90
CA VAL A 281 17.05 -9.24 13.82
C VAL A 281 17.70 -8.92 12.48
N SER A 282 17.81 -9.93 11.62
CA SER A 282 18.40 -9.82 10.28
C SER A 282 17.40 -10.33 9.25
N ALA A 283 17.21 -9.57 8.16
CA ALA A 283 16.37 -9.94 7.05
C ALA A 283 17.15 -9.78 5.73
N ASP A 284 17.52 -10.91 5.13
CA ASP A 284 18.41 -10.93 3.97
C ASP A 284 17.71 -10.40 2.71
N SER A 285 18.50 -10.01 1.71
CA SER A 285 17.96 -9.70 0.38
C SER A 285 17.17 -10.88 -0.19
N GLY A 286 15.96 -10.61 -0.69
CA GLY A 286 15.02 -11.63 -1.16
C GLY A 286 14.16 -12.26 -0.07
N SER A 287 14.31 -11.87 1.20
CA SER A 287 13.33 -12.15 2.25
C SER A 287 12.17 -11.15 2.21
N ILE A 288 11.05 -11.48 2.87
CA ILE A 288 9.87 -10.60 2.95
C ILE A 288 9.56 -10.26 4.41
N ILE A 289 9.37 -8.96 4.68
CA ILE A 289 8.74 -8.46 5.90
C ILE A 289 7.35 -7.94 5.52
N ASP A 290 6.31 -8.67 5.91
CA ASP A 290 4.92 -8.38 5.59
C ASP A 290 4.20 -7.70 6.77
N PHE A 291 3.77 -6.46 6.54
CA PHE A 291 2.86 -5.75 7.42
C PHE A 291 1.43 -6.26 7.17
N THR A 292 1.02 -7.30 7.91
CA THR A 292 -0.34 -7.83 7.83
C THR A 292 -1.31 -6.89 8.55
N VAL A 293 -1.94 -5.99 7.78
CA VAL A 293 -2.99 -5.05 8.21
C VAL A 293 -4.38 -5.71 8.21
N ALA A 294 -4.56 -6.78 7.40
CA ALA A 294 -5.76 -7.59 7.38
C ALA A 294 -6.26 -7.91 8.80
N ASP A 295 -7.56 -7.72 9.03
CA ASP A 295 -8.27 -7.91 10.30
C ASP A 295 -7.89 -6.95 11.46
N ARG A 296 -7.07 -5.93 11.19
CA ARG A 296 -6.74 -4.89 12.18
C ARG A 296 -7.65 -3.67 12.07
N THR A 297 -7.63 -2.87 13.13
CA THR A 297 -8.30 -1.58 13.24
C THR A 297 -7.29 -0.44 13.34
N THR A 298 -7.74 0.79 13.16
CA THR A 298 -6.90 2.00 13.31
C THR A 298 -6.49 2.30 14.75
N ALA A 299 -7.14 1.65 15.72
CA ALA A 299 -6.81 1.75 17.14
C ALA A 299 -5.61 0.88 17.53
N ASP A 300 -5.31 -0.15 16.73
CA ASP A 300 -4.23 -1.10 17.03
C ASP A 300 -2.85 -0.42 16.94
N ASP A 301 -1.95 -0.83 17.83
CA ASP A 301 -0.60 -0.30 17.85
C ASP A 301 0.26 -0.86 16.72
N TYR A 302 1.41 -0.26 16.41
CA TYR A 302 2.28 -0.67 15.31
C TYR A 302 2.56 -2.18 15.26
N LEU A 303 2.68 -2.74 14.06
CA LEU A 303 3.08 -4.14 13.88
C LEU A 303 4.54 -4.33 14.28
N ILE A 304 5.41 -3.39 13.93
CA ILE A 304 6.84 -3.43 14.26
C ILE A 304 7.18 -2.29 15.21
N ASN A 305 7.70 -2.61 16.40
CA ASN A 305 7.97 -1.61 17.44
C ASN A 305 9.22 -0.76 17.19
N ASN A 306 10.17 -1.24 16.39
CA ASN A 306 11.32 -0.46 15.96
C ASN A 306 11.92 -1.03 14.68
N LEU A 307 11.59 -0.41 13.54
CA LEU A 307 12.04 -0.84 12.23
C LEU A 307 13.57 -0.70 12.06
N ALA A 308 14.18 0.31 12.70
CA ALA A 308 15.62 0.54 12.65
C ALA A 308 16.47 -0.56 13.30
N LEU A 309 15.87 -1.50 14.03
CA LEU A 309 16.56 -2.65 14.62
C LEU A 309 16.60 -3.88 13.70
N ILE A 310 16.00 -3.81 12.51
CA ILE A 310 16.09 -4.86 11.49
C ILE A 310 17.26 -4.53 10.57
N ASP A 311 18.27 -5.40 10.56
CA ASP A 311 19.41 -5.30 9.65
C ASP A 311 19.13 -6.04 8.34
N GLY A 312 19.77 -5.62 7.25
CA GLY A 312 19.64 -6.20 5.91
C GLY A 312 18.80 -5.37 4.93
N ALA A 313 18.32 -6.02 3.88
CA ALA A 313 17.60 -5.38 2.76
C ALA A 313 16.43 -6.25 2.28
N PRO A 314 15.43 -6.49 3.14
CA PRO A 314 14.25 -7.28 2.78
C PRO A 314 13.37 -6.55 1.77
N THR A 315 12.47 -7.30 1.12
CA THR A 315 11.31 -6.71 0.46
C THR A 315 10.21 -6.46 1.48
N TYR A 316 9.64 -5.26 1.46
CA TYR A 316 8.52 -4.91 2.34
C TYR A 316 7.19 -5.07 1.61
N THR A 317 6.24 -5.72 2.26
CA THR A 317 4.87 -5.85 1.74
C THR A 317 3.85 -5.43 2.79
N ILE A 318 2.65 -5.04 2.34
CA ILE A 318 1.48 -4.85 3.19
C ILE A 318 0.40 -5.81 2.71
N THR A 319 -0.21 -6.56 3.62
CA THR A 319 -1.38 -7.38 3.31
C THR A 319 -2.62 -6.76 3.96
N VAL A 320 -3.62 -6.37 3.16
CA VAL A 320 -4.92 -5.85 3.64
C VAL A 320 -6.05 -6.85 3.34
N SER A 321 -7.14 -6.77 4.10
CA SER A 321 -8.40 -7.46 3.74
C SER A 321 -9.05 -6.79 2.53
N ALA A 322 -9.80 -7.53 1.71
CA ALA A 322 -10.52 -6.98 0.55
C ALA A 322 -11.51 -5.85 0.93
N ASP A 323 -12.03 -5.90 2.15
CA ASP A 323 -12.96 -4.94 2.76
C ASP A 323 -12.32 -4.15 3.91
N GLN A 324 -10.99 -3.99 3.89
CA GLN A 324 -10.26 -3.28 4.94
C GLN A 324 -10.86 -1.88 5.17
N ALA A 325 -11.22 -1.59 6.42
CA ALA A 325 -11.87 -0.35 6.78
C ALA A 325 -11.00 0.88 6.46
N ALA A 326 -11.63 1.99 6.10
CA ALA A 326 -10.93 3.25 5.92
C ALA A 326 -10.31 3.75 7.24
N GLY A 327 -9.20 4.47 7.12
CA GLY A 327 -8.50 5.15 8.20
C GLY A 327 -6.99 4.93 8.14
N THR A 328 -6.28 5.35 9.20
CA THR A 328 -4.81 5.29 9.24
C THR A 328 -4.33 4.18 10.16
N TYR A 329 -3.54 3.27 9.62
CA TYR A 329 -2.96 2.11 10.27
C TYR A 329 -1.49 2.34 10.56
N LYS A 330 -1.06 2.02 11.77
CA LYS A 330 0.35 2.09 12.18
C LYS A 330 1.07 0.83 11.74
N LEU A 331 2.05 0.96 10.84
CA LEU A 331 2.85 -0.17 10.36
C LEU A 331 4.05 -0.40 11.28
N ALA A 332 4.86 0.64 11.50
CA ALA A 332 6.07 0.55 12.30
C ALA A 332 6.39 1.87 13.03
N ALA A 333 7.09 1.76 14.16
CA ALA A 333 7.86 2.86 14.75
C ALA A 333 9.36 2.74 14.41
N GLY A 334 10.18 3.75 14.70
CA GLY A 334 11.61 3.73 14.35
C GLY A 334 11.88 3.81 12.86
N ALA A 335 10.98 4.45 12.09
CA ALA A 335 10.97 4.41 10.63
C ALA A 335 11.58 5.66 9.95
N SER A 336 12.20 6.58 10.69
CA SER A 336 12.82 7.80 10.16
C SER A 336 13.86 7.55 9.06
N GLY A 337 14.53 6.40 9.06
CA GLY A 337 15.48 5.99 8.02
C GLY A 337 14.87 5.18 6.86
N PHE A 338 13.55 4.96 6.84
CA PHE A 338 12.91 4.15 5.81
C PHE A 338 12.90 4.88 4.47
N ALA A 339 13.45 4.25 3.43
CA ALA A 339 13.53 4.83 2.08
C ALA A 339 13.07 3.85 0.97
N ASP A 340 12.73 2.61 1.33
CA ASP A 340 12.32 1.58 0.39
C ASP A 340 10.88 1.79 -0.11
N SER A 341 10.52 1.08 -1.18
CA SER A 341 9.12 0.94 -1.61
C SER A 341 8.46 -0.26 -0.92
N ILE A 342 7.14 -0.18 -0.74
CA ILE A 342 6.32 -1.22 -0.15
C ILE A 342 5.23 -1.63 -1.13
N THR A 343 5.10 -2.92 -1.41
CA THR A 343 4.03 -3.44 -2.26
C THR A 343 2.82 -3.84 -1.43
N VAL A 344 1.64 -3.34 -1.79
CA VAL A 344 0.36 -3.64 -1.13
C VAL A 344 -0.31 -4.80 -1.84
N TYR A 345 -0.82 -5.77 -1.07
CA TYR A 345 -1.53 -6.95 -1.52
C TYR A 345 -2.91 -7.04 -0.87
N ALA A 346 -3.91 -7.51 -1.63
CA ALA A 346 -5.19 -7.99 -1.12
C ALA A 346 -5.51 -9.34 -1.76
N ASP A 347 -5.98 -10.30 -0.95
CA ASP A 347 -6.29 -11.67 -1.39
C ASP A 347 -5.17 -12.34 -2.21
N GLY A 348 -3.91 -12.06 -1.87
CA GLY A 348 -2.72 -12.58 -2.56
C GLY A 348 -2.42 -11.92 -3.92
N THR A 349 -3.17 -10.89 -4.31
CA THR A 349 -2.95 -10.11 -5.54
C THR A 349 -2.28 -8.78 -5.21
N SER A 350 -1.24 -8.42 -5.97
CA SER A 350 -0.58 -7.11 -5.83
C SER A 350 -1.51 -6.00 -6.33
N LEU A 351 -1.75 -5.00 -5.49
CA LEU A 351 -2.53 -3.81 -5.82
C LEU A 351 -1.66 -2.68 -6.39
N GLY A 352 -0.45 -2.52 -5.86
CA GLY A 352 0.45 -1.43 -6.25
C GLY A 352 1.63 -1.29 -5.29
N SER A 353 2.59 -0.43 -5.61
CA SER A 353 3.75 -0.13 -4.75
C SER A 353 3.76 1.34 -4.33
N LEU A 354 4.18 1.61 -3.10
CA LEU A 354 4.20 2.93 -2.49
C LEU A 354 5.61 3.23 -1.95
N SER A 355 6.10 4.43 -2.24
CA SER A 355 7.17 5.06 -1.47
C SER A 355 6.58 6.11 -0.52
N ILE A 356 7.35 6.59 0.45
CA ILE A 356 6.87 7.63 1.37
C ILE A 356 6.32 8.83 0.59
N GLY A 357 5.11 9.26 0.94
CA GLY A 357 4.41 10.39 0.33
C GLY A 357 3.56 10.01 -0.89
N GLN A 358 3.74 8.82 -1.44
CA GLN A 358 2.98 8.33 -2.60
C GLN A 358 1.61 7.79 -2.20
N SER A 359 0.70 7.76 -3.17
CA SER A 359 -0.59 7.09 -3.08
C SER A 359 -0.98 6.45 -4.41
N PHE A 360 -1.80 5.40 -4.35
CA PHE A 360 -2.49 4.85 -5.51
C PHE A 360 -3.92 4.44 -5.11
N THR A 361 -4.83 4.31 -6.08
CA THR A 361 -6.23 3.93 -5.83
C THR A 361 -6.58 2.62 -6.53
N VAL A 362 -7.17 1.67 -5.80
CA VAL A 362 -7.73 0.42 -6.36
C VAL A 362 -9.09 0.15 -5.71
N ASN A 363 -10.10 -0.14 -6.52
CA ASN A 363 -11.48 -0.42 -6.08
C ASN A 363 -12.04 0.66 -5.13
N ASP A 364 -11.92 1.94 -5.51
CA ASP A 364 -12.38 3.10 -4.74
C ASP A 364 -11.70 3.28 -3.36
N VAL A 365 -10.63 2.54 -3.08
CA VAL A 365 -9.79 2.69 -1.89
C VAL A 365 -8.46 3.29 -2.31
N THR A 366 -8.17 4.50 -1.81
CA THR A 366 -6.86 5.13 -1.92
C THR A 366 -5.95 4.61 -0.82
N TYR A 367 -4.81 4.05 -1.20
CA TYR A 367 -3.75 3.62 -0.31
C TYR A 367 -2.64 4.67 -0.34
N LYS A 368 -2.30 5.26 0.81
CA LYS A 368 -1.23 6.26 0.94
C LYS A 368 -0.23 5.86 2.01
N LEU A 369 1.05 5.92 1.68
CA LEU A 369 2.13 5.67 2.63
C LEU A 369 2.68 7.00 3.16
N ASN A 370 2.64 7.19 4.47
CA ASN A 370 3.11 8.41 5.13
C ASN A 370 4.15 8.10 6.19
N LEU A 371 5.08 9.03 6.41
CA LEU A 371 5.99 9.04 7.55
C LEU A 371 5.65 10.24 8.43
N GLN A 372 5.33 10.01 9.70
CA GLN A 372 5.00 11.07 10.64
C GLN A 372 5.54 10.73 12.02
N ASN A 373 6.34 11.64 12.62
CA ASN A 373 6.89 11.47 13.97
C ASN A 373 7.58 10.10 14.19
N ASP A 374 8.43 9.68 13.24
CA ASP A 374 9.14 8.39 13.27
C ASP A 374 8.22 7.14 13.15
N LEU A 375 6.93 7.34 12.83
CA LEU A 375 5.96 6.30 12.54
C LEU A 375 5.72 6.15 11.03
N LEU A 376 5.78 4.92 10.54
CA LEU A 376 5.35 4.54 9.21
C LEU A 376 3.86 4.20 9.23
N LEU A 377 3.09 4.90 8.40
CA LEU A 377 1.63 4.88 8.42
C LEU A 377 1.07 4.53 7.04
N LEU A 378 0.06 3.66 7.01
CA LEU A 378 -0.76 3.40 5.83
C LEU A 378 -2.13 4.04 6.04
N SER A 379 -2.49 5.00 5.20
CA SER A 379 -3.82 5.60 5.19
C SER A 379 -4.66 4.99 4.06
N LEU A 380 -5.80 4.42 4.43
CA LEU A 380 -6.85 3.99 3.50
C LEU A 380 -7.96 5.03 3.52
N GLY A 381 -8.26 5.63 2.38
CA GLY A 381 -9.43 6.50 2.21
C GLY A 381 -10.36 5.89 1.18
N GLN A 382 -11.65 5.77 1.50
CA GLN A 382 -12.63 5.60 0.43
C GLN A 382 -12.80 6.95 -0.25
N ASP A 383 -12.37 7.04 -1.51
CA ASP A 383 -12.77 8.18 -2.31
C ASP A 383 -14.18 7.85 -2.80
N SER A 384 -15.19 8.44 -2.17
CA SER A 384 -16.59 8.15 -2.48
C SER A 384 -17.03 8.60 -3.87
N ASN A 385 -16.11 8.94 -4.80
CA ASN A 385 -16.42 9.42 -6.13
C ASN A 385 -15.42 9.11 -7.27
N SER A 386 -14.37 8.31 -7.10
CA SER A 386 -13.37 8.08 -8.15
C SER A 386 -13.58 6.78 -8.96
N ASN A 387 -14.51 6.78 -9.91
CA ASN A 387 -14.41 5.87 -11.05
C ASN A 387 -14.89 6.58 -12.32
N PRO A 388 -14.05 6.75 -13.37
CA PRO A 388 -14.56 7.12 -14.67
C PRO A 388 -15.56 6.05 -15.11
N ASN A 389 -16.85 6.38 -15.17
CA ASN A 389 -17.84 5.47 -15.73
C ASN A 389 -17.51 5.27 -17.21
N VAL A 390 -16.88 4.14 -17.54
CA VAL A 390 -16.57 3.78 -18.92
C VAL A 390 -17.80 3.13 -19.53
N ASN A 391 -18.47 3.83 -20.44
CA ASN A 391 -19.57 3.21 -21.19
C ASN A 391 -19.03 2.28 -22.30
N ASP A 392 -19.89 1.39 -22.82
CA ASP A 392 -19.56 0.43 -23.91
C ASP A 392 -19.02 1.08 -25.21
N LYS A 393 -19.03 2.41 -25.31
CA LYS A 393 -18.51 3.16 -26.45
C LYS A 393 -17.13 3.78 -26.20
N GLY A 394 -16.52 3.51 -25.03
CA GLY A 394 -15.17 3.97 -24.67
C GLY A 394 -15.11 5.42 -24.17
N PHE A 395 -16.17 5.91 -23.54
CA PHE A 395 -16.18 7.24 -22.93
C PHE A 395 -15.99 7.14 -21.42
N ALA A 396 -15.06 7.90 -20.85
CA ALA A 396 -14.86 8.04 -19.41
C ALA A 396 -15.53 9.33 -18.90
N TYR A 397 -16.39 9.20 -17.89
CA TYR A 397 -17.10 10.32 -17.24
C TYR A 397 -16.86 10.33 -15.73
N GLY A 398 -16.59 11.50 -15.14
CA GLY A 398 -16.59 11.65 -13.67
C GLY A 398 -17.96 11.54 -13.02
N GLY A 399 -18.97 12.00 -13.76
CA GLY A 399 -20.37 11.81 -13.41
C GLY A 399 -20.94 10.48 -13.90
N ASN A 400 -22.26 10.35 -13.77
CA ASN A 400 -22.97 9.17 -14.28
C ASN A 400 -23.28 9.32 -15.78
N CYS A 401 -23.29 8.19 -16.50
CA CYS A 401 -23.82 8.11 -17.87
C CYS A 401 -25.35 7.84 -17.91
N ASP A 402 -25.99 7.62 -16.75
CA ASP A 402 -27.43 7.36 -16.59
C ASP A 402 -28.21 8.58 -16.03
N SER A 403 -29.49 8.40 -15.73
CA SER A 403 -30.47 9.42 -15.34
C SER A 403 -30.12 10.24 -14.08
N THR A 404 -29.31 9.72 -13.15
CA THR A 404 -28.95 10.42 -11.90
C THR A 404 -27.66 11.22 -12.06
N LEU A 405 -27.78 12.55 -12.12
CA LEU A 405 -26.63 13.47 -12.20
C LEU A 405 -25.97 13.64 -10.82
N LYS A 406 -24.66 13.90 -10.81
CA LYS A 406 -23.89 14.22 -9.60
C LYS A 406 -23.63 15.71 -9.50
N ASP A 407 -23.78 16.23 -8.29
CA ASP A 407 -23.53 17.62 -7.95
C ASP A 407 -22.02 17.92 -7.91
N ASP A 408 -21.35 17.55 -6.81
CA ASP A 408 -19.89 17.62 -6.68
C ASP A 408 -19.21 16.39 -7.30
N ILE A 409 -18.18 16.63 -8.12
CA ILE A 409 -17.40 15.58 -8.77
C ILE A 409 -15.93 15.79 -8.46
N LYS A 410 -15.26 14.75 -7.95
CA LYS A 410 -13.81 14.71 -7.81
C LYS A 410 -13.27 13.54 -8.61
N MET A 411 -12.24 13.79 -9.41
CA MET A 411 -11.65 12.79 -10.27
C MET A 411 -10.13 12.84 -10.21
N LEU A 412 -9.53 11.65 -10.07
CA LEU A 412 -8.12 11.43 -10.27
C LEU A 412 -7.94 10.49 -11.47
N VAL A 413 -7.07 10.87 -12.41
CA VAL A 413 -6.74 10.09 -13.60
C VAL A 413 -5.25 9.80 -13.60
N ASP A 414 -4.89 8.53 -13.45
CA ASP A 414 -3.52 8.05 -13.48
C ASP A 414 -3.16 7.48 -14.87
N ASP A 415 -1.97 6.90 -14.99
CA ASP A 415 -1.46 6.36 -16.25
C ASP A 415 -2.39 5.29 -16.86
N GLY A 416 -2.74 5.48 -18.14
CA GLY A 416 -3.68 4.62 -18.86
C GLY A 416 -3.86 5.02 -20.31
N SER A 417 -4.78 4.35 -21.01
CA SER A 417 -5.19 4.72 -22.39
C SER A 417 -6.66 5.06 -22.42
N TYR A 418 -6.98 6.30 -22.79
CA TYR A 418 -8.33 6.86 -22.77
C TYR A 418 -8.75 7.27 -24.18
N LYS A 419 -9.98 6.92 -24.56
CA LYS A 419 -10.52 7.33 -25.86
C LYS A 419 -11.13 8.72 -25.78
N ARG A 420 -12.28 8.90 -25.12
CA ARG A 420 -12.87 10.22 -24.82
C ARG A 420 -13.00 10.39 -23.31
N PHE A 421 -12.70 11.58 -22.80
CA PHE A 421 -12.67 11.83 -21.36
C PHE A 421 -13.39 13.14 -21.01
N TYR A 422 -14.30 13.08 -20.04
CA TYR A 422 -15.07 14.22 -19.56
C TYR A 422 -15.11 14.22 -18.03
N GLY A 423 -14.69 15.32 -17.40
CA GLY A 423 -14.62 15.41 -15.94
C GLY A 423 -15.98 15.47 -15.26
N GLY A 424 -17.03 15.89 -15.98
CA GLY A 424 -18.39 16.02 -15.47
C GLY A 424 -19.35 14.89 -15.83
N ASN A 425 -20.64 15.21 -15.77
CA ASN A 425 -21.74 14.33 -16.15
C ASN A 425 -21.95 14.25 -17.66
N TYR A 426 -22.62 13.19 -18.11
CA TYR A 426 -23.16 13.10 -19.45
C TYR A 426 -24.61 13.59 -19.49
N VAL A 427 -24.92 14.51 -20.41
CA VAL A 427 -26.26 15.15 -20.52
C VAL A 427 -26.85 14.99 -21.92
N GLU A 428 -27.98 14.30 -21.99
CA GLU A 428 -28.71 13.97 -23.23
C GLU A 428 -30.11 14.62 -23.31
N LYS A 429 -30.76 14.46 -24.47
CA LYS A 429 -32.04 15.10 -24.88
C LYS A 429 -33.19 14.96 -23.88
N SER A 430 -33.23 13.87 -23.11
CA SER A 430 -34.28 13.58 -22.14
C SER A 430 -34.27 14.53 -20.92
N LYS A 431 -33.17 15.25 -20.70
CA LYS A 431 -32.94 16.17 -19.57
C LYS A 431 -33.06 17.62 -20.03
N GLN A 432 -34.31 18.13 -20.12
CA GLN A 432 -34.60 19.41 -20.81
C GLN A 432 -34.09 20.67 -20.08
N PHE A 433 -33.94 20.65 -18.75
CA PHE A 433 -33.27 21.67 -17.93
C PHE A 433 -32.77 21.02 -16.65
N VAL A 434 -31.48 21.09 -16.36
CA VAL A 434 -30.92 20.62 -15.09
C VAL A 434 -29.95 21.63 -14.51
N ASP A 435 -30.28 22.14 -13.34
CA ASP A 435 -29.32 22.80 -12.47
C ASP A 435 -28.51 21.72 -11.78
N ILE A 436 -27.20 21.69 -12.02
CA ILE A 436 -26.30 20.80 -11.32
C ILE A 436 -25.60 21.62 -10.24
N ALA A 437 -25.93 21.34 -8.98
CA ALA A 437 -25.27 21.97 -7.86
C ALA A 437 -23.81 21.50 -7.78
N GLY A 438 -22.92 22.22 -7.12
CA GLY A 438 -21.58 21.71 -6.82
C GLY A 438 -20.53 21.81 -7.94
N SER A 439 -19.29 21.55 -7.54
CA SER A 439 -18.06 21.81 -8.31
C SER A 439 -17.47 20.55 -8.92
N ILE A 440 -16.60 20.72 -9.92
CA ILE A 440 -15.81 19.61 -10.49
C ILE A 440 -14.35 19.87 -10.18
N ASP A 441 -13.68 18.92 -9.51
CA ASP A 441 -12.23 18.91 -9.30
C ASP A 441 -11.62 17.70 -10.02
N LEU A 442 -10.89 17.95 -11.11
CA LEU A 442 -10.23 16.94 -11.92
C LEU A 442 -8.71 17.07 -11.81
N THR A 443 -8.02 15.98 -11.49
CA THR A 443 -6.56 15.88 -11.56
C THR A 443 -6.15 14.76 -12.52
N VAL A 444 -5.29 15.07 -13.48
CA VAL A 444 -4.71 14.13 -14.44
C VAL A 444 -3.21 14.02 -14.18
N ASN A 445 -2.75 12.88 -13.65
CA ASN A 445 -1.35 12.61 -13.37
C ASN A 445 -0.57 12.15 -14.61
N GLY A 446 -1.23 11.47 -15.55
CA GLY A 446 -0.58 10.91 -16.73
C GLY A 446 -1.53 10.17 -17.69
N GLY A 447 -0.97 9.35 -18.58
CA GLY A 447 -1.72 8.56 -19.57
C GLY A 447 -1.74 9.10 -21.01
N THR A 448 -2.43 8.36 -21.89
CA THR A 448 -2.57 8.65 -23.33
C THR A 448 -4.04 8.85 -23.70
N PHE A 449 -4.38 10.00 -24.26
CA PHE A 449 -5.75 10.41 -24.61
C PHE A 449 -5.87 10.55 -26.13
N SER A 450 -6.67 9.67 -26.75
CA SER A 450 -6.77 9.58 -28.21
C SER A 450 -7.89 10.44 -28.84
N SER A 451 -8.72 11.10 -28.02
CA SER A 451 -9.80 12.00 -28.45
C SER A 451 -9.96 13.16 -27.47
N VAL A 452 -11.04 13.95 -27.62
CA VAL A 452 -11.29 15.18 -26.85
C VAL A 452 -11.30 14.89 -25.35
N VAL A 453 -10.65 15.79 -24.59
CA VAL A 453 -10.66 15.84 -23.13
C VAL A 453 -11.30 17.15 -22.69
N ALA A 454 -12.30 17.10 -21.81
CA ALA A 454 -12.88 18.30 -21.22
C ALA A 454 -13.05 18.14 -19.70
N GLY A 455 -12.77 19.20 -18.94
CA GLY A 455 -12.90 19.18 -17.48
C GLY A 455 -14.34 19.14 -16.97
N GLY A 456 -15.29 19.65 -17.76
CA GLY A 456 -16.69 19.81 -17.38
C GLY A 456 -17.63 18.71 -17.86
N ASP A 457 -18.92 19.00 -17.75
CA ASP A 457 -19.99 18.14 -18.27
C ASP A 457 -19.92 18.00 -19.80
N HIS A 458 -20.33 16.84 -20.30
CA HIS A 458 -20.50 16.59 -21.74
C HIS A 458 -21.97 16.70 -22.10
N VAL A 459 -22.32 17.75 -22.85
CA VAL A 459 -23.69 18.09 -23.21
C VAL A 459 -23.95 17.80 -24.68
N VAL A 460 -24.79 16.79 -24.96
CA VAL A 460 -25.10 16.35 -26.32
C VAL A 460 -26.41 16.94 -26.85
N ASP A 461 -27.44 17.15 -26.00
CA ASP A 461 -28.73 17.69 -26.48
C ASP A 461 -29.62 18.30 -25.38
N GLY A 462 -29.07 18.53 -24.17
CA GLY A 462 -29.77 19.07 -23.00
C GLY A 462 -29.45 20.54 -22.71
N ILE A 463 -29.97 21.06 -21.59
CA ILE A 463 -29.64 22.37 -21.02
C ILE A 463 -29.15 22.16 -19.60
N VAL A 464 -27.95 22.64 -19.32
CA VAL A 464 -27.26 22.52 -18.05
C VAL A 464 -26.87 23.90 -17.56
N GLU A 465 -27.16 24.18 -16.29
CA GLU A 465 -26.49 25.24 -15.56
C GLU A 465 -25.72 24.60 -14.39
N ARG A 466 -24.39 24.61 -14.49
CA ARG A 466 -23.52 24.19 -13.38
C ARG A 466 -23.22 25.40 -12.50
N THR A 467 -23.56 25.29 -11.22
CA THR A 467 -23.43 26.41 -10.28
C THR A 467 -22.07 26.49 -9.58
N GLY A 468 -21.35 25.36 -9.46
CA GLY A 468 -19.99 25.32 -8.91
C GLY A 468 -18.90 25.57 -9.95
N SER A 469 -17.66 25.72 -9.48
CA SER A 469 -16.48 25.92 -10.32
C SER A 469 -16.02 24.62 -10.98
N ILE A 470 -15.25 24.74 -12.05
CA ILE A 470 -14.55 23.60 -12.67
C ILE A 470 -13.06 23.83 -12.51
N THR A 471 -12.40 22.96 -11.74
CA THR A 471 -10.97 22.98 -11.51
C THR A 471 -10.34 21.76 -12.16
N VAL A 472 -9.37 21.98 -13.05
CA VAL A 472 -8.64 20.94 -13.76
C VAL A 472 -7.15 21.14 -13.56
N VAL A 473 -6.45 20.10 -13.11
CA VAL A 473 -5.00 20.07 -12.98
C VAL A 473 -4.45 18.95 -13.87
N ILE A 474 -3.58 19.27 -14.81
CA ILE A 474 -2.91 18.30 -15.70
C ILE A 474 -1.42 18.30 -15.37
N ASN A 475 -0.97 17.25 -14.68
CA ASN A 475 0.43 17.04 -14.31
C ASN A 475 1.27 16.36 -15.40
N GLY A 476 0.64 15.67 -16.33
CA GLY A 476 1.33 14.93 -17.38
C GLY A 476 0.38 14.20 -18.33
N GLY A 477 0.97 13.56 -19.35
CA GLY A 477 0.26 12.72 -20.32
C GLY A 477 0.45 13.15 -21.78
N THR A 478 -0.11 12.36 -22.70
CA THR A 478 -0.11 12.63 -24.15
C THR A 478 -1.54 12.81 -24.64
N PHE A 479 -1.85 13.98 -25.20
CA PHE A 479 -3.18 14.36 -25.67
C PHE A 479 -3.17 14.49 -27.20
N ALA A 480 -3.75 13.51 -27.89
CA ALA A 480 -3.78 13.47 -29.35
C ALA A 480 -4.88 14.36 -29.97
N ASN A 481 -5.74 14.97 -29.15
CA ASN A 481 -6.87 15.79 -29.58
C ASN A 481 -7.04 17.02 -28.67
N ASN A 482 -8.05 17.84 -28.94
CA ASN A 482 -8.30 19.09 -28.22
C ASN A 482 -8.55 18.84 -26.73
N VAL A 483 -8.05 19.74 -25.89
CA VAL A 483 -8.25 19.75 -24.44
C VAL A 483 -8.99 21.02 -24.03
N ALA A 484 -9.93 20.92 -23.09
CA ALA A 484 -10.69 22.06 -22.60
C ALA A 484 -10.84 22.04 -21.07
N GLY A 485 -10.72 23.21 -20.42
CA GLY A 485 -10.97 23.35 -18.99
C GLY A 485 -12.45 23.22 -18.62
N GLY A 486 -13.35 23.68 -19.51
CA GLY A 486 -14.79 23.71 -19.30
C GLY A 486 -15.56 22.51 -19.86
N MET A 487 -16.84 22.73 -20.18
CA MET A 487 -17.75 21.72 -20.74
C MET A 487 -17.40 21.36 -22.18
N CYS A 488 -17.81 20.17 -22.60
CA CYS A 488 -17.85 19.78 -24.01
C CYS A 488 -19.28 19.82 -24.54
N LEU A 489 -19.52 20.58 -25.59
CA LEU A 489 -20.82 20.68 -26.26
C LEU A 489 -20.82 19.90 -27.59
N ASP A 490 -21.70 18.91 -27.71
CA ASP A 490 -21.97 18.15 -28.93
C ASP A 490 -23.45 18.31 -29.38
N ILE A 491 -23.98 19.52 -29.23
CA ILE A 491 -25.39 19.87 -29.47
C ILE A 491 -25.71 19.83 -30.97
N ALA A 492 -26.94 19.46 -31.34
CA ALA A 492 -27.41 19.51 -32.73
C ALA A 492 -27.83 20.94 -33.15
N ALA A 493 -27.76 21.26 -34.45
CA ALA A 493 -27.97 22.62 -34.98
C ALA A 493 -29.41 23.17 -34.85
N ASP A 494 -30.39 22.33 -34.49
CA ASP A 494 -31.79 22.71 -34.34
C ASP A 494 -32.14 23.32 -32.96
N ASN A 495 -31.17 23.42 -32.03
CA ASN A 495 -31.38 23.89 -30.65
C ASN A 495 -30.81 25.29 -30.33
N PHE A 496 -30.81 26.20 -31.30
CA PHE A 496 -30.19 27.55 -31.24
C PHE A 496 -30.68 28.50 -30.12
N GLY A 497 -31.68 28.13 -29.32
CA GLY A 497 -32.27 28.97 -28.26
C GLY A 497 -31.93 28.53 -26.82
N LYS A 498 -31.01 27.58 -26.65
CA LYS A 498 -30.71 26.95 -25.36
C LYS A 498 -29.26 27.25 -24.94
N VAL A 499 -29.10 27.96 -23.82
CA VAL A 499 -27.80 28.35 -23.27
C VAL A 499 -27.42 27.38 -22.16
N ASN A 500 -26.29 26.70 -22.32
CA ASN A 500 -25.66 25.99 -21.20
C ASN A 500 -24.77 26.98 -20.46
N ALA A 501 -24.68 26.88 -19.14
CA ALA A 501 -23.92 27.84 -18.37
C ALA A 501 -23.05 27.17 -17.32
N ILE A 502 -21.88 27.75 -17.10
CA ILE A 502 -21.11 27.59 -15.86
C ILE A 502 -21.26 28.91 -15.13
N ALA A 503 -21.92 28.89 -13.97
CA ALA A 503 -22.23 30.10 -13.22
C ALA A 503 -21.02 30.67 -12.46
N ASN A 504 -19.91 29.93 -12.42
CA ASN A 504 -18.72 30.20 -11.63
C ASN A 504 -17.44 30.06 -12.48
N ASP A 505 -16.28 30.03 -11.83
CA ASP A 505 -14.97 30.05 -12.49
C ASP A 505 -14.58 28.71 -13.11
N ILE A 506 -13.79 28.79 -14.19
CA ILE A 506 -13.04 27.67 -14.76
C ILE A 506 -11.56 27.89 -14.45
N ASN A 507 -10.94 26.94 -13.77
CA ASN A 507 -9.52 26.97 -13.42
C ASN A 507 -8.82 25.79 -14.10
N LEU A 508 -8.04 26.02 -15.15
CA LEU A 508 -7.23 25.01 -15.82
C LEU A 508 -5.76 25.25 -15.52
N THR A 509 -5.10 24.30 -14.85
CA THR A 509 -3.67 24.33 -14.56
C THR A 509 -2.98 23.18 -15.31
N ILE A 510 -1.95 23.49 -16.08
CA ILE A 510 -1.13 22.52 -16.82
C ILE A 510 0.29 22.65 -16.31
N THR A 511 0.78 21.60 -15.63
CA THR A 511 2.15 21.52 -15.09
C THR A 511 3.04 20.54 -15.84
N GLY A 512 2.48 19.78 -16.81
CA GLY A 512 3.21 18.82 -17.66
C GLY A 512 2.40 18.24 -18.82
N GLY A 513 3.08 17.71 -19.83
CA GLY A 513 2.48 16.86 -20.87
C GLY A 513 2.67 17.35 -22.32
N THR A 514 2.18 16.54 -23.27
CA THR A 514 2.27 16.81 -24.72
C THR A 514 0.89 16.94 -25.34
N PHE A 515 0.63 18.07 -25.99
CA PHE A 515 -0.67 18.43 -26.57
C PHE A 515 -0.54 18.55 -28.10
N ALA A 516 -1.04 17.56 -28.82
CA ALA A 516 -0.94 17.50 -30.28
C ALA A 516 -1.92 18.42 -31.02
N LYS A 517 -2.93 18.94 -30.30
CA LYS A 517 -4.01 19.79 -30.82
C LYS A 517 -4.26 20.96 -29.86
N ARG A 518 -5.29 21.76 -30.16
CA ARG A 518 -5.57 23.00 -29.44
C ARG A 518 -5.97 22.77 -28.00
N VAL A 519 -5.62 23.74 -27.16
CA VAL A 519 -6.05 23.80 -25.76
C VAL A 519 -6.95 25.01 -25.55
N PHE A 520 -8.05 24.78 -24.85
CA PHE A 520 -9.04 25.80 -24.50
C PHE A 520 -9.09 25.98 -23.00
N GLY A 521 -8.96 27.22 -22.50
CA GLY A 521 -9.17 27.49 -21.08
C GLY A 521 -10.64 27.32 -20.70
N GLY A 522 -11.56 27.69 -21.60
CA GLY A 522 -13.00 27.58 -21.43
C GLY A 522 -13.63 26.31 -22.01
N ASN A 523 -14.84 26.46 -22.55
CA ASN A 523 -15.63 25.38 -23.12
C ASN A 523 -15.15 24.96 -24.52
N ILE A 524 -15.46 23.72 -24.90
CA ILE A 524 -15.24 23.23 -26.26
C ILE A 524 -16.53 22.84 -26.98
N SER A 525 -16.70 23.29 -28.23
CA SER A 525 -17.78 22.80 -29.10
C SER A 525 -17.24 21.83 -30.15
N ALA A 526 -17.74 20.59 -30.12
CA ALA A 526 -17.33 19.54 -31.05
C ALA A 526 -17.89 19.72 -32.46
N LYS A 527 -18.91 20.58 -32.64
CA LYS A 527 -19.56 20.88 -33.93
C LYS A 527 -19.43 22.37 -34.25
N VAL A 528 -18.50 22.68 -35.16
CA VAL A 528 -18.01 24.04 -35.50
C VAL A 528 -19.04 24.90 -36.26
N ALA A 529 -20.27 24.45 -36.46
CA ALA A 529 -21.27 25.18 -37.24
C ALA A 529 -22.64 25.15 -36.55
N GLN A 530 -22.99 26.29 -35.95
CA GLN A 530 -24.38 26.65 -35.62
C GLN A 530 -25.08 25.81 -34.54
N SER A 531 -24.36 25.22 -33.60
CA SER A 531 -24.97 24.34 -32.59
C SER A 531 -24.35 24.48 -31.20
N GLY A 532 -25.17 24.86 -30.22
CA GLY A 532 -24.84 24.94 -28.79
C GLY A 532 -24.22 26.26 -28.36
N HIS A 533 -24.93 27.03 -27.52
CA HIS A 533 -24.42 28.23 -26.85
C HIS A 533 -23.96 27.86 -25.43
N ALA A 534 -22.72 28.19 -25.05
CA ALA A 534 -22.28 28.12 -23.66
C ALA A 534 -21.82 29.46 -23.09
N ASP A 535 -22.35 29.81 -21.93
CA ASP A 535 -21.94 30.95 -21.13
C ASP A 535 -21.03 30.52 -19.99
N VAL A 536 -19.96 31.27 -19.76
CA VAL A 536 -19.17 31.22 -18.53
C VAL A 536 -19.46 32.53 -17.80
N LYS A 537 -20.25 32.47 -16.73
CA LYS A 537 -20.62 33.67 -15.96
C LYS A 537 -19.50 34.13 -15.03
N GLY A 538 -18.61 33.22 -14.64
CA GLY A 538 -17.40 33.52 -13.88
C GLY A 538 -16.18 33.82 -14.77
N ASN A 539 -15.00 33.72 -14.17
CA ASN A 539 -13.70 33.92 -14.79
C ASN A 539 -13.18 32.63 -15.43
N ILE A 540 -12.24 32.77 -16.36
CA ILE A 540 -11.41 31.66 -16.82
C ILE A 540 -9.97 31.95 -16.43
N ASN A 541 -9.39 31.05 -15.64
CA ASN A 541 -8.01 31.12 -15.19
C ASN A 541 -7.23 29.95 -15.80
N LEU A 542 -6.36 30.24 -16.78
CA LEU A 542 -5.49 29.26 -17.41
C LEU A 542 -4.06 29.45 -16.88
N THR A 543 -3.55 28.49 -16.14
CA THR A 543 -2.15 28.46 -15.69
C THR A 543 -1.36 27.43 -16.48
N ILE A 544 -0.26 27.84 -17.10
CA ILE A 544 0.71 26.96 -17.74
C ILE A 544 2.02 27.10 -16.97
N ASP A 545 2.41 26.04 -16.28
CA ASP A 545 3.49 26.04 -15.30
C ASP A 545 4.56 25.00 -15.65
N ALA A 546 5.54 25.41 -16.44
CA ALA A 546 6.73 24.63 -16.79
C ALA A 546 7.87 24.84 -15.78
N THR A 547 7.58 24.83 -14.47
CA THR A 547 8.62 24.94 -13.42
C THR A 547 9.08 23.59 -12.87
N ALA A 548 8.31 22.52 -13.09
CA ALA A 548 8.60 21.18 -12.57
C ALA A 548 8.65 20.08 -13.65
N SER A 549 8.16 20.33 -14.86
CA SER A 549 8.23 19.37 -15.97
C SER A 549 8.16 20.05 -17.34
N ASP A 550 8.52 19.32 -18.40
CA ASP A 550 8.44 19.79 -19.78
C ASP A 550 6.98 19.83 -20.27
N ILE A 551 6.63 20.88 -21.01
CA ILE A 551 5.32 21.04 -21.65
C ILE A 551 5.50 21.31 -23.13
N THR A 552 4.76 20.60 -23.98
CA THR A 552 4.80 20.78 -25.44
C THR A 552 3.41 20.99 -26.01
N PHE A 553 3.23 22.09 -26.76
CA PHE A 553 2.02 22.40 -27.51
C PHE A 553 2.33 22.42 -29.02
N SER A 554 1.75 21.48 -29.77
CA SER A 554 1.91 21.43 -31.23
C SER A 554 1.01 22.39 -32.01
N GLU A 555 0.00 22.97 -31.36
CA GLU A 555 -0.95 23.91 -31.98
C GLU A 555 -1.23 25.11 -31.05
N ASN A 556 -2.29 25.86 -31.35
CA ASN A 556 -2.66 27.09 -30.66
C ASN A 556 -3.37 26.83 -29.33
N ILE A 557 -3.23 27.79 -28.42
CA ILE A 557 -3.96 27.89 -27.16
C ILE A 557 -4.93 29.07 -27.25
N ALA A 558 -6.18 28.84 -26.91
CA ALA A 558 -7.19 29.89 -26.75
C ALA A 558 -7.68 29.87 -25.31
N ALA A 559 -7.33 30.89 -24.53
CA ALA A 559 -7.70 30.95 -23.12
C ALA A 559 -9.22 31.02 -22.90
N GLY A 560 -9.95 31.58 -23.88
CA GLY A 560 -11.41 31.57 -23.89
C GLY A 560 -12.02 30.21 -24.29
N SER A 561 -13.24 30.26 -24.81
CA SER A 561 -13.99 29.08 -25.27
C SER A 561 -13.91 28.91 -26.80
N SER A 562 -14.23 27.74 -27.33
CA SER A 562 -14.45 27.54 -28.78
C SER A 562 -15.93 27.55 -29.15
N GLY A 563 -16.23 27.76 -30.43
CA GLY A 563 -17.60 27.80 -30.94
C GLY A 563 -18.38 29.02 -30.46
N TYR A 564 -19.72 28.92 -30.42
CA TYR A 564 -20.61 29.99 -29.98
C TYR A 564 -20.65 30.05 -28.45
N SER A 565 -19.72 30.80 -27.82
CA SER A 565 -19.59 30.84 -26.37
C SER A 565 -19.20 32.22 -25.84
N TRP A 566 -19.84 32.64 -24.75
CA TRP A 566 -19.62 33.94 -24.10
C TRP A 566 -19.00 33.76 -22.73
N VAL A 567 -17.94 34.52 -22.45
CA VAL A 567 -17.31 34.61 -21.14
C VAL A 567 -17.66 35.98 -20.57
N HIS A 568 -18.40 36.02 -19.47
CA HIS A 568 -18.85 37.27 -18.85
C HIS A 568 -17.83 37.84 -17.88
N GLY A 569 -17.03 36.98 -17.23
CA GLY A 569 -15.92 37.39 -16.38
C GLY A 569 -14.62 37.64 -17.15
N ASN A 570 -13.53 37.73 -16.39
CA ASN A 570 -12.18 37.95 -16.92
C ASN A 570 -11.59 36.64 -17.44
N VAL A 571 -10.64 36.76 -18.36
CA VAL A 571 -9.79 35.65 -18.81
C VAL A 571 -8.36 35.98 -18.42
N THR A 572 -7.80 35.19 -17.50
CA THR A 572 -6.41 35.35 -17.03
C THR A 572 -5.59 34.16 -17.49
N VAL A 573 -4.48 34.44 -18.19
CA VAL A 573 -3.47 33.43 -18.52
C VAL A 573 -2.24 33.68 -17.66
N THR A 574 -1.82 32.71 -16.85
CA THR A 574 -0.57 32.75 -16.10
C THR A 574 0.45 31.82 -16.75
N LEU A 575 1.62 32.35 -17.11
CA LEU A 575 2.75 31.56 -17.60
C LEU A 575 3.86 31.54 -16.55
N LYS A 576 4.31 30.34 -16.22
CA LYS A 576 5.51 30.10 -15.41
C LYS A 576 6.45 29.16 -16.13
N LYS A 577 7.74 29.41 -16.02
CA LYS A 577 8.78 28.57 -16.62
C LYS A 577 10.07 28.73 -15.86
N SER A 578 10.68 27.61 -15.44
CA SER A 578 12.04 27.65 -14.90
C SER A 578 13.10 27.49 -16.01
N ALA A 579 14.36 27.81 -15.69
CA ALA A 579 15.47 27.53 -16.61
C ALA A 579 15.72 26.03 -16.86
N SER A 580 15.25 25.16 -15.96
CA SER A 580 15.51 23.71 -16.01
C SER A 580 14.56 22.94 -16.93
N TYR A 581 13.42 23.52 -17.30
CA TYR A 581 12.37 22.84 -18.07
C TYR A 581 11.96 23.64 -19.30
N THR A 582 11.42 22.92 -20.27
CA THR A 582 11.02 23.44 -21.58
C THR A 582 9.53 23.76 -21.61
N LEU A 583 9.19 24.88 -22.25
CA LEU A 583 7.82 25.20 -22.68
C LEU A 583 7.88 25.39 -24.20
N ASP A 584 7.66 24.31 -24.94
CA ASP A 584 7.68 24.34 -26.41
C ASP A 584 6.30 24.74 -26.93
N MET A 585 6.18 26.01 -27.35
CA MET A 585 4.97 26.56 -27.94
C MET A 585 5.34 27.48 -29.10
N GLN A 586 5.12 27.00 -30.33
CA GLN A 586 5.37 27.76 -31.56
C GLN A 586 4.09 28.34 -32.18
N GLY A 587 2.94 28.02 -31.58
CA GLY A 587 1.62 28.47 -32.02
C GLY A 587 1.21 29.84 -31.47
N LEU A 588 -0.07 30.14 -31.66
CA LEU A 588 -0.75 31.31 -31.09
C LEU A 588 -1.21 31.01 -29.65
N LEU A 589 -0.89 31.89 -28.71
CA LEU A 589 -1.54 31.99 -27.40
C LEU A 589 -2.45 33.23 -27.41
N SER A 590 -3.76 32.99 -27.34
CA SER A 590 -4.78 34.03 -27.38
C SER A 590 -5.51 34.17 -26.05
N GLY A 591 -5.72 35.40 -25.57
CA GLY A 591 -6.63 35.70 -24.46
C GLY A 591 -8.11 35.54 -24.83
N GLY A 592 -8.41 35.40 -26.12
CA GLY A 592 -9.76 35.18 -26.66
C GLY A 592 -10.13 33.71 -26.88
N GLY A 593 -11.31 33.51 -27.49
CA GLY A 593 -11.81 32.20 -27.91
C GLY A 593 -11.43 31.79 -29.33
N GLU A 594 -11.81 30.57 -29.73
CA GLU A 594 -11.55 30.07 -31.10
C GLU A 594 -12.35 30.87 -32.14
N GLY A 595 -11.69 31.25 -33.24
CA GLY A 595 -12.33 31.97 -34.34
C GLY A 595 -12.62 33.44 -34.03
N ALA A 596 -12.06 33.99 -32.95
CA ALA A 596 -11.96 35.43 -32.73
C ALA A 596 -10.98 36.04 -33.76
N VAL A 597 -11.36 36.02 -35.04
CA VAL A 597 -10.71 36.79 -36.09
C VAL A 597 -11.32 38.18 -36.05
N TYR A 598 -10.49 39.21 -35.88
CA TYR A 598 -10.86 40.60 -36.14
C TYR A 598 -11.25 40.74 -37.62
N VAL A 599 -12.51 40.48 -37.94
CA VAL A 599 -13.07 40.92 -39.22
C VAL A 599 -13.80 42.21 -38.91
N SER A 600 -13.13 43.34 -39.14
CA SER A 600 -13.83 44.60 -39.30
C SER A 600 -14.68 44.48 -40.56
N SER A 601 -15.98 44.26 -40.43
CA SER A 601 -16.88 44.72 -41.48
C SER A 601 -16.72 46.24 -41.59
N SER A 602 -16.87 46.76 -42.80
CA SER A 602 -16.74 48.18 -43.14
C SER A 602 -17.70 49.13 -42.38
N ASP A 603 -18.50 48.60 -41.43
CA ASP A 603 -19.45 49.30 -40.58
C ASP A 603 -19.08 49.29 -39.08
N GLY A 604 -17.96 48.66 -38.69
CA GLY A 604 -17.51 48.61 -37.29
C GLY A 604 -18.25 47.60 -36.40
N SER A 605 -19.11 46.74 -36.95
CA SER A 605 -19.74 45.66 -36.18
C SER A 605 -18.78 44.46 -35.99
N ARG A 606 -18.66 43.97 -34.74
CA ARG A 606 -17.77 42.87 -34.35
C ARG A 606 -18.56 41.54 -34.36
N SER A 607 -18.22 40.59 -35.23
CA SER A 607 -18.79 39.23 -35.19
C SER A 607 -17.68 38.20 -34.97
N ALA A 608 -17.42 37.88 -33.71
CA ALA A 608 -16.63 36.73 -33.33
C ALA A 608 -17.58 35.58 -32.97
N THR A 609 -17.18 34.34 -33.27
CA THR A 609 -17.94 33.16 -32.83
C THR A 609 -17.89 33.01 -31.30
N SER A 610 -16.79 33.41 -30.65
CA SER A 610 -16.69 33.48 -29.17
C SER A 610 -16.39 34.91 -28.69
N TYR A 611 -16.94 35.28 -27.54
CA TYR A 611 -16.83 36.62 -26.95
C TYR A 611 -16.34 36.55 -25.50
N VAL A 612 -15.51 37.50 -25.08
CA VAL A 612 -15.13 37.72 -23.67
C VAL A 612 -15.51 39.16 -23.34
N ALA A 613 -16.33 39.34 -22.30
CA ALA A 613 -16.86 40.62 -21.86
C ALA A 613 -15.97 41.31 -20.83
N GLY A 614 -15.32 40.53 -19.96
CA GLY A 614 -14.33 41.01 -19.01
C GLY A 614 -12.95 41.22 -19.65
N GLU A 615 -12.00 41.54 -18.79
CA GLU A 615 -10.61 41.85 -19.17
C GLU A 615 -9.85 40.57 -19.57
N ARG A 616 -8.96 40.70 -20.57
CA ARG A 616 -8.05 39.63 -21.00
C ARG A 616 -6.64 39.91 -20.48
N SER A 617 -6.24 39.24 -19.42
CA SER A 617 -4.96 39.48 -18.73
C SER A 617 -3.95 38.38 -19.01
N LEU A 618 -2.71 38.77 -19.28
CA LEU A 618 -1.54 37.89 -19.29
C LEU A 618 -0.69 38.17 -18.05
N VAL A 619 -0.34 37.12 -17.32
CA VAL A 619 0.52 37.17 -16.14
C VAL A 619 1.76 36.34 -16.43
N LEU A 620 2.93 36.97 -16.41
CA LEU A 620 4.21 36.30 -16.45
C LEU A 620 4.75 36.25 -15.02
N ASP A 621 4.80 35.06 -14.43
CA ASP A 621 5.17 34.85 -13.03
C ASP A 621 6.36 33.90 -12.94
N SER A 622 7.49 34.41 -12.44
CA SER A 622 8.72 33.63 -12.29
C SER A 622 9.16 32.95 -13.60
N TYR A 623 8.87 33.57 -14.76
CA TYR A 623 9.16 33.00 -16.07
C TYR A 623 10.61 33.30 -16.47
N VAL A 624 11.39 32.27 -16.82
CA VAL A 624 12.79 32.42 -17.19
C VAL A 624 13.09 31.72 -18.53
N GLY A 625 13.59 32.50 -19.49
CA GLY A 625 14.13 32.02 -20.77
C GLY A 625 13.31 32.44 -22.00
N GLU A 626 13.52 31.73 -23.11
CA GLU A 626 12.95 32.06 -24.40
C GLU A 626 11.45 31.73 -24.51
N PHE A 627 10.71 32.59 -25.22
CA PHE A 627 9.33 32.39 -25.65
C PHE A 627 9.21 32.61 -27.16
N ALA A 628 8.93 31.51 -27.89
CA ALA A 628 8.80 31.51 -29.35
C ALA A 628 7.35 31.65 -29.86
N GLY A 629 6.37 31.69 -28.96
CA GLY A 629 4.95 31.76 -29.33
C GLY A 629 4.54 33.13 -29.90
N THR A 630 3.31 33.23 -30.39
CA THR A 630 2.68 34.52 -30.72
C THR A 630 1.62 34.85 -29.68
N LEU A 631 1.62 36.06 -29.13
CA LEU A 631 0.59 36.55 -28.21
C LEU A 631 -0.49 37.33 -28.98
N PHE A 632 -1.75 37.23 -28.56
CA PHE A 632 -2.87 37.91 -29.22
C PHE A 632 -4.05 38.15 -28.28
N MET A 633 -4.74 39.29 -28.43
CA MET A 633 -5.94 39.63 -27.65
C MET A 633 -5.72 39.60 -26.13
N PHE A 634 -4.66 40.24 -25.67
CA PHE A 634 -4.47 40.57 -24.25
C PHE A 634 -4.57 42.09 -24.11
N GLU A 635 -5.27 42.53 -23.08
CA GLU A 635 -5.53 43.94 -22.73
C GLU A 635 -4.63 44.37 -21.58
N SER A 636 -4.29 43.47 -20.66
CA SER A 636 -3.31 43.72 -19.60
C SER A 636 -2.18 42.71 -19.54
N LEU A 637 -1.01 43.18 -19.10
CA LEU A 637 0.18 42.40 -18.85
C LEU A 637 0.74 42.68 -17.46
N GLU A 638 0.76 41.65 -16.61
CA GLU A 638 1.44 41.65 -15.32
C GLU A 638 2.74 40.85 -15.41
N VAL A 639 3.86 41.38 -14.92
CA VAL A 639 5.18 40.74 -14.94
C VAL A 639 5.78 40.78 -13.54
N LYS A 640 5.90 39.63 -12.89
CA LYS A 640 6.25 39.54 -11.46
C LYS A 640 7.23 38.44 -11.11
N ASN A 641 7.69 38.48 -9.85
CA ASN A 641 8.53 37.46 -9.22
C ASN A 641 9.85 37.18 -9.96
N ASN A 642 10.59 38.22 -10.34
CA ASN A 642 11.87 38.13 -11.07
C ASN A 642 11.76 37.39 -12.42
N THR A 643 10.70 37.70 -13.18
CA THR A 643 10.52 37.15 -14.53
C THR A 643 11.58 37.70 -15.48
N ALA A 644 12.30 36.86 -16.19
CA ALA A 644 13.25 37.24 -17.24
C ALA A 644 12.91 36.48 -18.54
N ILE A 645 12.04 37.07 -19.36
CA ILE A 645 11.55 36.46 -20.60
C ILE A 645 12.25 37.08 -21.83
N GLU A 646 12.63 36.22 -22.77
CA GLU A 646 13.18 36.62 -24.06
C GLU A 646 12.23 36.22 -25.19
N PHE A 647 11.63 37.21 -25.85
CA PHE A 647 10.74 37.01 -26.99
C PHE A 647 11.57 36.77 -28.26
N THR A 648 11.58 35.53 -28.75
CA THR A 648 12.40 35.15 -29.93
C THR A 648 11.63 35.22 -31.25
N ASN A 649 10.31 35.36 -31.18
CA ASN A 649 9.46 35.48 -32.36
C ASN A 649 9.34 36.94 -32.81
N GLU A 650 9.90 37.24 -33.98
CA GLU A 650 9.87 38.57 -34.62
C GLU A 650 8.46 39.14 -34.86
N LYS A 651 7.41 38.31 -34.73
CA LYS A 651 6.01 38.69 -34.91
C LYS A 651 5.26 38.96 -33.61
N ILE A 652 5.93 38.93 -32.46
CA ILE A 652 5.29 39.24 -31.19
C ILE A 652 4.75 40.67 -31.24
N ASN A 653 3.45 40.77 -31.04
CA ASN A 653 2.68 41.99 -31.15
C ASN A 653 1.95 42.21 -29.83
N LEU A 654 2.39 43.22 -29.08
CA LEU A 654 1.82 43.57 -27.78
C LEU A 654 0.85 44.78 -27.87
N ARG A 655 0.49 45.22 -29.08
CA ARG A 655 -0.32 46.43 -29.34
C ARG A 655 -1.72 46.45 -28.73
N ASP A 656 -2.26 45.29 -28.37
CA ASP A 656 -3.59 45.22 -27.77
C ASP A 656 -3.53 45.44 -26.25
N ILE A 657 -2.34 45.39 -25.64
CA ILE A 657 -2.15 45.64 -24.21
C ILE A 657 -2.15 47.14 -23.98
N ASP A 658 -3.06 47.61 -23.14
CA ASP A 658 -3.20 49.01 -22.73
C ASP A 658 -2.86 49.23 -21.24
N SER A 659 -2.67 48.15 -20.48
CA SER A 659 -2.31 48.19 -19.05
C SER A 659 -1.13 47.27 -18.74
N TRP A 660 -0.06 47.86 -18.19
CA TRP A 660 1.20 47.19 -17.89
C TRP A 660 1.51 47.32 -16.40
N ASP A 661 1.76 46.20 -15.72
CA ASP A 661 2.19 46.15 -14.32
C ASP A 661 3.47 45.32 -14.22
N ILE A 662 4.59 45.94 -13.85
CA ILE A 662 5.91 45.31 -13.87
C ILE A 662 6.62 45.49 -12.53
N GLU A 663 6.82 44.38 -11.83
CA GLU A 663 7.55 44.32 -10.56
C GLU A 663 9.06 44.38 -10.80
N TYR A 664 9.74 45.10 -9.90
CA TYR A 664 11.20 45.14 -9.83
C TYR A 664 11.84 43.75 -9.86
N GLY A 665 12.94 43.64 -10.62
CA GLY A 665 13.66 42.39 -10.85
C GLY A 665 13.18 41.62 -12.06
N SER A 666 12.06 42.03 -12.68
CA SER A 666 11.57 41.44 -13.92
C SER A 666 12.06 42.17 -15.19
N SER A 667 12.05 41.53 -16.35
CA SER A 667 12.45 42.12 -17.62
C SER A 667 11.80 41.44 -18.82
N LEU A 668 11.45 42.24 -19.84
CA LEU A 668 10.94 41.78 -21.13
C LEU A 668 11.97 42.06 -22.23
N ASP A 669 12.60 41.04 -22.80
CA ASP A 669 13.55 41.20 -23.92
C ASP A 669 12.93 40.75 -25.25
N GLY A 670 13.46 41.25 -26.37
CA GLY A 670 13.06 40.85 -27.72
C GLY A 670 11.75 41.47 -28.22
N ILE A 671 11.31 42.60 -27.66
CA ILE A 671 10.07 43.26 -28.11
C ILE A 671 10.25 43.75 -29.55
N ALA A 672 9.52 43.13 -30.48
CA ALA A 672 9.63 43.47 -31.90
C ALA A 672 8.97 44.83 -32.20
N ARG A 673 7.71 45.03 -31.76
CA ARG A 673 6.97 46.29 -31.89
C ARG A 673 5.93 46.39 -30.78
N ASN A 674 5.76 47.59 -30.22
CA ASN A 674 4.63 47.91 -29.35
C ASN A 674 3.97 49.22 -29.74
N ASN A 675 2.77 49.49 -29.20
CA ASN A 675 2.13 50.79 -29.29
C ASN A 675 1.70 51.24 -27.89
N PHE A 676 2.48 52.15 -27.28
CA PHE A 676 2.20 52.69 -25.96
C PHE A 676 1.21 53.86 -25.95
N THR A 677 0.69 54.31 -27.10
CA THR A 677 -0.20 55.46 -27.17
C THR A 677 -1.50 55.18 -26.41
N GLY A 678 -1.72 55.92 -25.32
CA GLY A 678 -2.90 55.73 -24.45
C GLY A 678 -2.70 54.70 -23.33
N ASP A 679 -1.56 54.05 -23.24
CA ASP A 679 -1.33 52.98 -22.27
C ASP A 679 -1.13 53.52 -20.86
N THR A 680 -1.45 52.66 -19.87
CA THR A 680 -1.05 52.82 -18.47
C THR A 680 0.12 51.88 -18.18
N LEU A 681 1.23 52.43 -17.69
CA LEU A 681 2.42 51.67 -17.29
C LEU A 681 2.68 51.90 -15.80
N ASP A 682 2.56 50.85 -14.99
CA ASP A 682 2.91 50.82 -13.59
C ASP A 682 4.16 49.97 -13.36
N PHE A 683 5.14 50.55 -12.68
CA PHE A 683 6.38 49.90 -12.30
C PHE A 683 6.44 49.85 -10.78
N ASP A 684 6.20 48.66 -10.21
CA ASP A 684 6.36 48.44 -8.77
C ASP A 684 7.85 48.29 -8.43
N LEU A 685 8.39 49.33 -7.80
CA LEU A 685 9.80 49.41 -7.42
C LEU A 685 10.07 48.88 -6.00
N THR A 686 9.11 48.17 -5.41
CA THR A 686 9.27 47.57 -4.08
C THR A 686 10.47 46.62 -4.07
N GLY A 687 11.38 46.84 -3.11
CA GLY A 687 12.61 46.04 -2.98
C GLY A 687 13.78 46.49 -3.85
N TRP A 688 13.60 47.49 -4.73
CA TRP A 688 14.72 48.03 -5.51
C TRP A 688 15.72 48.77 -4.63
N ASN A 689 16.96 48.25 -4.57
CA ASN A 689 18.03 48.79 -3.74
C ASN A 689 18.79 49.95 -4.39
N ASN A 690 18.44 50.34 -5.62
CA ASN A 690 19.05 51.42 -6.41
C ASN A 690 20.57 51.27 -6.62
N ALA A 691 21.10 50.04 -6.64
CA ALA A 691 22.53 49.81 -6.86
C ALA A 691 22.94 50.04 -8.33
N GLU A 692 22.05 49.72 -9.27
CA GLU A 692 22.25 49.84 -10.73
C GLU A 692 20.92 50.21 -11.40
N ASP A 693 21.02 50.83 -12.58
CA ASP A 693 19.88 51.11 -13.44
C ASP A 693 19.23 49.81 -13.90
N TRP A 694 17.90 49.81 -14.00
CA TRP A 694 17.12 48.62 -14.32
C TRP A 694 16.65 48.67 -15.78
N ILE A 695 17.17 47.78 -16.61
CA ILE A 695 16.66 47.55 -17.97
C ILE A 695 15.38 46.74 -17.84
N VAL A 696 14.24 47.40 -17.95
CA VAL A 696 12.93 46.75 -17.78
C VAL A 696 12.41 46.15 -19.08
N MET A 697 12.71 46.79 -20.22
CA MET A 697 12.35 46.27 -21.53
C MET A 697 13.49 46.49 -22.53
N SER A 698 13.67 45.55 -23.45
CA SER A 698 14.55 45.69 -24.60
C SER A 698 13.93 45.12 -25.87
N GLY A 699 14.37 45.63 -27.03
CA GLY A 699 13.75 45.26 -28.30
C GLY A 699 14.39 45.88 -29.53
N SER A 700 13.61 45.87 -30.62
CA SER A 700 14.01 46.48 -31.89
C SER A 700 14.06 48.01 -31.81
N GLU A 701 14.73 48.67 -32.76
CA GLU A 701 14.89 50.14 -32.83
C GLU A 701 13.58 50.94 -32.77
N ASN A 702 12.44 50.33 -33.15
CA ASN A 702 11.13 51.00 -33.16
C ASN A 702 10.17 50.41 -32.11
N ALA A 703 10.67 49.65 -31.14
CA ALA A 703 9.83 48.98 -30.15
C ALA A 703 9.16 49.97 -29.20
N PHE A 704 9.80 51.12 -28.94
CA PHE A 704 9.41 52.10 -27.93
C PHE A 704 9.05 53.48 -28.49
N ASP A 705 8.84 53.62 -29.81
CA ASP A 705 8.64 54.92 -30.47
C ASP A 705 7.48 55.75 -29.89
N THR A 706 6.42 55.10 -29.43
CA THR A 706 5.23 55.78 -28.88
C THR A 706 5.22 55.87 -27.36
N ILE A 707 6.31 55.52 -26.66
CA ILE A 707 6.36 55.57 -25.18
C ILE A 707 6.07 56.97 -24.61
N ALA A 708 6.42 58.03 -25.34
CA ALA A 708 6.12 59.41 -24.97
C ALA A 708 4.61 59.74 -25.00
N GLU A 709 3.81 58.89 -25.65
CA GLU A 709 2.36 59.05 -25.83
C GLU A 709 1.53 58.18 -24.87
N ALA A 710 2.18 57.52 -23.91
CA ALA A 710 1.49 56.82 -22.81
C ALA A 710 0.59 57.79 -22.02
N GLU A 711 -0.59 57.31 -21.59
CA GLU A 711 -1.55 58.13 -20.86
C GLU A 711 -1.12 58.32 -19.41
N ASN A 712 -0.73 57.21 -18.74
CA ASN A 712 -0.34 57.21 -17.34
C ASN A 712 0.92 56.40 -17.14
N VAL A 713 1.98 57.01 -16.64
CA VAL A 713 3.20 56.29 -16.22
C VAL A 713 3.38 56.46 -14.72
N ILE A 714 3.49 55.35 -14.00
CA ILE A 714 3.61 55.28 -12.54
C ILE A 714 4.94 54.61 -12.21
N LEU A 715 5.80 55.31 -11.47
CA LEU A 715 7.13 54.84 -11.09
C LEU A 715 7.20 54.76 -9.56
N GLY A 716 7.19 53.55 -8.99
CA GLY A 716 7.24 53.35 -7.53
C GLY A 716 6.06 54.01 -6.80
N GLY A 717 4.86 53.91 -7.38
CA GLY A 717 3.63 54.53 -6.86
C GLY A 717 3.51 56.04 -7.10
N GLN A 718 4.40 56.65 -7.90
CA GLN A 718 4.36 58.08 -8.23
C GLN A 718 4.04 58.31 -9.70
N THR A 719 3.03 59.12 -9.99
CA THR A 719 2.74 59.56 -11.37
C THR A 719 3.93 60.35 -11.94
N ALA A 720 4.47 59.88 -13.05
CA ALA A 720 5.54 60.51 -13.79
C ALA A 720 5.00 61.50 -14.84
N THR A 721 5.85 62.40 -15.30
CA THR A 721 5.54 63.36 -16.36
C THR A 721 6.59 63.29 -17.47
N TRP A 722 6.16 63.37 -18.73
CA TRP A 722 7.06 63.42 -19.87
C TRP A 722 7.76 64.78 -19.96
N ASN A 723 9.09 64.80 -19.90
CA ASN A 723 9.89 66.04 -19.93
C ASN A 723 10.51 66.37 -21.30
N GLY A 724 10.20 65.59 -22.34
CA GLY A 724 10.76 65.71 -23.69
C GLY A 724 11.77 64.62 -24.05
N SER A 725 12.36 63.93 -23.06
CA SER A 725 13.29 62.80 -23.28
C SER A 725 13.05 61.61 -22.36
N ALA A 726 12.31 61.77 -21.26
CA ALA A 726 12.05 60.74 -20.28
C ALA A 726 10.70 60.97 -19.57
N TRP A 727 10.12 59.90 -19.05
CA TRP A 727 9.09 59.99 -18.01
C TRP A 727 9.78 60.12 -16.66
N ALA A 728 9.50 61.19 -15.90
CA ALA A 728 10.14 61.44 -14.60
C ALA A 728 9.13 61.71 -13.49
N SER A 729 9.33 61.10 -12.33
CA SER A 729 8.71 61.42 -11.04
C SER A 729 9.70 62.16 -10.14
N ALA A 730 9.40 62.32 -8.84
CA ALA A 730 10.32 62.99 -7.92
C ALA A 730 11.61 62.18 -7.70
N ASP A 731 11.49 60.85 -7.71
CA ASP A 731 12.58 59.94 -7.35
C ASP A 731 13.12 59.13 -8.54
N TYR A 732 12.32 58.93 -9.60
CA TYR A 732 12.63 57.95 -10.65
C TYR A 732 12.44 58.52 -12.06
N SER A 733 13.22 58.01 -13.01
CA SER A 733 13.13 58.33 -14.43
C SER A 733 13.12 57.06 -15.27
N LEU A 734 12.24 57.01 -16.24
CA LEU A 734 12.18 55.99 -17.28
C LEU A 734 12.65 56.62 -18.60
N THR A 735 13.78 56.14 -19.10
CA THR A 735 14.49 56.68 -20.25
C THR A 735 14.57 55.66 -21.37
N ILE A 736 14.66 56.16 -22.60
CA ILE A 736 14.96 55.32 -23.76
C ILE A 736 16.46 55.44 -24.05
N GLU A 737 17.16 54.32 -24.08
CA GLU A 737 18.61 54.26 -24.29
C GLU A 737 18.99 53.37 -25.49
N GLU A 738 20.28 53.36 -25.81
CA GLU A 738 20.90 52.51 -26.85
C GLU A 738 20.18 52.55 -28.21
N ASN A 739 20.08 53.73 -28.82
CA ASN A 739 19.41 53.93 -30.13
C ASN A 739 17.96 53.42 -30.16
N ASN A 740 17.16 53.75 -29.14
CA ASN A 740 15.75 53.37 -29.02
C ASN A 740 15.50 51.86 -28.80
N GLN A 741 16.47 51.15 -28.23
CA GLN A 741 16.38 49.69 -28.06
C GLN A 741 16.19 49.24 -26.62
N LYS A 742 16.35 50.13 -25.63
CA LYS A 742 16.19 49.80 -24.21
C LYS A 742 15.34 50.82 -23.50
N LEU A 743 14.45 50.34 -22.64
CA LEU A 743 13.72 51.12 -21.66
C LEU A 743 14.38 50.92 -20.29
N VAL A 744 14.96 52.00 -19.77
CA VAL A 744 15.84 51.97 -18.59
C VAL A 744 15.25 52.82 -17.48
N LEU A 745 15.05 52.21 -16.32
CA LEU A 745 14.54 52.85 -15.12
C LEU A 745 15.71 53.17 -14.18
N ALA A 746 15.86 54.45 -13.86
CA ALA A 746 16.96 55.01 -13.07
C ALA A 746 16.43 55.95 -11.98
N LYS A 747 17.27 56.29 -10.99
CA LYS A 747 16.93 57.26 -9.94
C LYS A 747 17.31 58.68 -10.36
N VAL A 748 16.43 59.66 -10.17
CA VAL A 748 16.59 61.05 -10.69
C VAL A 748 17.70 61.85 -9.99
N ASN A 749 18.39 61.31 -8.98
CA ASN A 749 19.48 61.98 -8.26
C ASN A 749 20.61 61.02 -7.79
N ALA A 750 21.00 60.03 -8.60
CA ALA A 750 22.14 59.16 -8.28
C ALA A 750 23.50 59.86 -8.48
#